data_AF-A0A9D9M002-F1
#
_entry.id   AF-A0A9D9M002-F1
#
_cell.length_a   1.000
_cell.length_b   1.000
_cell.length_c   1.000
_cell.angle_alpha   90.00
_cell.angle_beta   90.00
_cell.angle_gamma   90.00
#
_symmetry.space_group_name_H-M   'P 1'
#
loop_
_entity.id
_entity.type
_entity.pdbx_description
1 polymer ?
#
loop_
_entity_poly.entity_id
_entity_poly.type
_entity_poly.pdbx_seq_one_letter_code
_entity_poly.pdbx_strand_id
1 'polypeptide(L)'
;MFQSHVFLEVRILISKEKQTFISGNKPELISSAVKKAVVFAQSLNVQFLKESIFEKLVSKPSVPENCSFSGLSVKLGEKGFMEIEFHHRKKKIIIDEIRLEEDAGRLTHSSGNPRMDYTWGGCPSLRIKTAPDFELGEEAELFLNELRRMLQYMHMSEAEPVDALIRCNAYVALSRYPDLPDYYVKLRNLNSFNFVRKAINSEIDRQEQILSSGGEIESESRLWNERQNLTEFYQPRNADMHQFEPLCPLTVFDFSPFLSSEHDAIIELEQPEERRKRFCREYGLARERAELICDEKARADFFEASVNAGAEPMTAAHWISSELIKLLRRNGKSIGHSLLTPEYFSTIMNLLLSGEIHSSIAKQLLQAVIETGENPVDLIKRNNWRKITDTEILYPIVKSVVETNPVESEKLRMGEMAPLEFLTGLVMKKTNGLASPQVVKQLLKKELNISIVYVLSMGGAICADRRQNGEVSAADSQVLRSLLADTDKSVHYQVVPVGKLLSEEIEPSDWAALIAEVAARIATGTANGIVVAHGTDTLAYTAPLLFWLFSDCGVPVVITASSAVPDSSDEAERNLNFAVKTACNKKNGVYVAFNGKLLSPLNLKFEKPSPDGFTNWNMKKPVYTCTSGPFAKQGNVLAEADMYVLKQILKDAANKMLVCKVYPGLRSEIYLRLVDEGVRYIFLELYETGTGSMRSSDYSLKPLLIKGRKKGCKFFCTSQQQSLLNFSDYSTSRRMWREGAVPMGGLTTESAIALYFAASIVADSSDELDSCMEAYSQLF
;
A
#
# COMPACT_ATOMS: atom_id res chain seq x y z
N MET A 1 29.94 16.70 12.43
CA MET A 1 29.05 15.92 11.55
C MET A 1 29.43 16.26 10.13
N PHE A 2 29.73 15.26 9.31
CA PHE A 2 30.04 15.47 7.90
C PHE A 2 28.75 15.39 7.07
N GLN A 3 28.67 16.16 6.00
CA GLN A 3 27.58 16.13 5.02
C GLN A 3 28.17 15.76 3.65
N SER A 4 27.53 14.80 2.98
CA SER A 4 27.87 14.39 1.62
C SER A 4 27.20 15.29 0.60
N HIS A 5 27.97 15.62 -0.43
CA HIS A 5 27.54 16.44 -1.56
C HIS A 5 27.86 15.68 -2.83
N VAL A 6 26.83 15.11 -3.44
CA VAL A 6 26.98 14.29 -4.64
C VAL A 6 26.18 14.89 -5.79
N PHE A 7 26.84 15.02 -6.95
CA PHE A 7 26.17 15.34 -8.20
C PHE A 7 26.54 14.36 -9.32
N LEU A 8 25.66 14.24 -10.31
CA LEU A 8 25.82 13.35 -11.44
C LEU A 8 26.05 14.15 -12.73
N GLU A 9 26.93 13.61 -13.57
CA GLU A 9 27.09 14.03 -14.96
C GLU A 9 26.65 12.87 -15.84
N VAL A 10 25.42 12.96 -16.33
CA VAL A 10 24.75 11.92 -17.11
C VAL A 10 24.83 12.27 -18.58
N ARG A 11 25.18 11.30 -19.43
CA ARG A 11 25.12 11.39 -20.88
C ARG A 11 24.08 10.41 -21.40
N ILE A 12 23.20 10.89 -22.26
CA ILE A 12 22.14 10.10 -22.87
C ILE A 12 22.32 10.15 -24.38
N LEU A 13 22.41 9.00 -25.03
CA LEU A 13 22.37 8.93 -26.48
C LEU A 13 20.93 9.09 -26.96
N ILE A 14 20.65 10.09 -27.81
CA ILE A 14 19.27 10.42 -28.26
C ILE A 14 18.99 10.02 -29.71
N SER A 15 20.02 9.72 -30.51
CA SER A 15 19.88 9.31 -31.90
C SER A 15 21.06 8.45 -32.36
N LYS A 16 20.80 7.51 -33.28
CA LYS A 16 21.84 6.72 -33.97
C LYS A 16 22.41 7.44 -35.21
N GLU A 17 21.90 8.63 -35.54
CA GLU A 17 22.43 9.45 -36.63
C GLU A 17 23.91 9.76 -36.35
N LYS A 18 24.80 9.45 -37.30
CA LYS A 18 26.26 9.49 -37.08
C LYS A 18 26.87 10.89 -37.05
N GLN A 19 26.06 11.93 -37.21
CA GLN A 19 26.50 13.31 -37.18
C GLN A 19 25.49 14.12 -36.37
N THR A 20 25.98 14.87 -35.40
CA THR A 20 25.17 15.84 -34.65
C THR A 20 25.33 17.24 -35.22
N PHE A 21 26.54 17.53 -35.67
CA PHE A 21 26.93 18.79 -36.29
C PHE A 21 27.37 18.54 -37.72
N ILE A 22 26.90 19.38 -38.65
CA ILE A 22 27.37 19.38 -40.03
C ILE A 22 28.63 20.24 -40.10
N SER A 23 29.73 19.64 -40.54
CA SER A 23 31.02 20.32 -40.68
C SER A 23 31.02 21.26 -41.90
N GLY A 24 31.08 22.56 -41.65
CA GLY A 24 31.23 23.63 -42.65
C GLY A 24 31.88 24.88 -42.03
N ASN A 25 31.97 25.99 -42.78
CA ASN A 25 32.55 27.26 -42.26
C ASN A 25 31.80 27.83 -41.03
N LYS A 26 30.53 27.43 -40.84
CA LYS A 26 29.75 27.62 -39.61
C LYS A 26 29.16 26.25 -39.22
N PRO A 27 29.24 25.83 -37.94
CA PRO A 27 28.62 24.60 -37.50
C PRO A 27 27.09 24.73 -37.52
N GLU A 28 26.40 23.70 -38.01
CA GLU A 28 24.95 23.59 -37.99
C GLU A 28 24.53 22.31 -37.27
N LEU A 29 23.43 22.37 -36.51
CA LEU A 29 22.86 21.21 -35.82
C LEU A 29 21.82 20.50 -36.67
N ILE A 30 21.76 19.16 -36.59
CA ILE A 30 20.70 18.41 -37.26
C ILE A 30 19.36 18.64 -36.57
N SER A 31 18.36 19.10 -37.32
CA SER A 31 17.03 19.43 -36.82
C SER A 31 16.32 18.27 -36.09
N SER A 32 16.48 17.02 -36.53
CA SER A 32 15.90 15.85 -35.85
C SER A 32 16.48 15.64 -34.44
N ALA A 33 17.79 15.80 -34.29
CA ALA A 33 18.49 15.71 -33.02
C ALA A 33 18.06 16.83 -32.06
N VAL A 34 17.94 18.07 -32.55
CA VAL A 34 17.49 19.22 -31.75
C VAL A 34 16.06 19.01 -31.26
N LYS A 35 15.15 18.52 -32.11
CA LYS A 35 13.75 18.23 -31.71
C LYS A 35 13.69 17.21 -30.57
N LYS A 36 14.38 16.08 -30.70
CA LYS A 36 14.45 15.07 -29.64
C LYS A 36 15.06 15.61 -28.35
N ALA A 37 16.11 16.42 -28.49
CA ALA A 37 16.79 17.06 -27.36
C ALA A 37 15.86 18.00 -26.58
N VAL A 38 15.15 18.89 -27.29
CA VAL A 38 14.18 19.83 -26.70
C VAL A 38 13.06 19.09 -25.99
N VAL A 39 12.47 18.09 -26.64
CA VAL A 39 11.38 17.26 -26.09
C VAL A 39 11.81 16.59 -24.78
N PHE A 40 12.98 15.95 -24.78
CA PHE A 40 13.48 15.32 -23.56
C PHE A 40 13.74 16.34 -22.46
N ALA A 41 14.37 17.47 -22.79
CA ALA A 41 14.67 18.51 -21.82
C ALA A 41 13.40 19.16 -21.22
N GLN A 42 12.29 19.25 -21.99
CA GLN A 42 11.00 19.75 -21.49
C GLN A 42 10.49 18.88 -20.34
N SER A 43 10.63 17.56 -20.44
CA SER A 43 10.22 16.62 -19.39
C SER A 43 10.99 16.79 -18.07
N LEU A 44 12.15 17.48 -18.10
CA LEU A 44 12.99 17.78 -16.95
C LEU A 44 12.75 19.20 -16.38
N ASN A 45 11.65 19.85 -16.79
CA ASN A 45 11.22 21.16 -16.30
C ASN A 45 12.30 22.25 -16.40
N VAL A 46 13.17 22.19 -17.43
CA VAL A 46 14.25 23.17 -17.61
C VAL A 46 13.77 24.53 -18.10
N GLN A 47 14.55 25.56 -17.80
CA GLN A 47 14.44 26.86 -18.45
C GLN A 47 15.27 26.85 -19.74
N PHE A 48 14.61 26.87 -20.88
CA PHE A 48 15.27 26.87 -22.19
C PHE A 48 15.95 28.19 -22.50
N LEU A 49 17.11 28.10 -23.15
CA LEU A 49 17.78 29.25 -23.76
C LEU A 49 17.20 29.47 -25.15
N LYS A 50 16.85 30.72 -25.49
CA LYS A 50 16.44 31.08 -26.86
C LYS A 50 17.61 31.02 -27.83
N GLU A 51 18.76 31.50 -27.38
CA GLU A 51 20.01 31.52 -28.13
C GLU A 51 21.12 30.88 -27.29
N SER A 52 21.97 30.07 -27.91
CA SER A 52 23.15 29.48 -27.26
C SER A 52 24.38 29.63 -28.13
N ILE A 53 25.53 29.87 -27.49
CA ILE A 53 26.83 29.90 -28.17
C ILE A 53 27.28 28.47 -28.46
N PHE A 54 27.92 28.25 -29.62
CA PHE A 54 28.65 27.02 -29.88
C PHE A 54 29.98 27.01 -29.14
N GLU A 55 30.21 25.93 -28.40
CA GLU A 55 31.42 25.72 -27.62
C GLU A 55 32.08 24.40 -28.02
N LYS A 56 33.41 24.32 -27.91
CA LYS A 56 34.20 23.11 -28.17
C LYS A 56 34.80 22.58 -26.86
N LEU A 57 34.98 21.27 -26.78
CA LEU A 57 35.75 20.66 -25.70
C LEU A 57 37.20 21.15 -25.70
N VAL A 58 37.70 21.57 -24.53
CA VAL A 58 39.09 22.04 -24.34
C VAL A 58 40.10 20.90 -24.61
N SER A 59 39.78 19.70 -24.14
CA SER A 59 40.59 18.50 -24.36
C SER A 59 39.81 17.48 -25.19
N LYS A 60 40.07 17.46 -26.50
CA LYS A 60 39.46 16.50 -27.42
C LYS A 60 40.20 15.16 -27.39
N PRO A 61 39.53 14.01 -27.17
CA PRO A 61 40.15 12.71 -27.34
C PRO A 61 40.58 12.50 -28.81
N SER A 62 41.72 11.82 -29.00
CA SER A 62 42.17 11.41 -30.32
C SER A 62 41.22 10.35 -30.89
N VAL A 63 40.51 10.68 -31.95
CA VAL A 63 39.62 9.75 -32.67
C VAL A 63 40.28 9.29 -33.98
N PRO A 64 40.08 8.03 -34.40
CA PRO A 64 40.53 7.55 -35.71
C PRO A 64 40.00 8.41 -36.88
N GLU A 65 40.73 8.49 -37.99
CA GLU A 65 40.36 9.31 -39.16
C GLU A 65 38.98 8.98 -39.75
N ASN A 66 38.50 7.74 -39.57
CA ASN A 66 37.19 7.28 -40.01
C ASN A 66 36.04 7.58 -39.02
N CYS A 67 36.32 8.27 -37.90
CA CYS A 67 35.33 8.66 -36.90
C CYS A 67 35.10 10.18 -36.93
N SER A 68 33.86 10.58 -37.24
CA SER A 68 33.45 11.99 -37.29
C SER A 68 33.09 12.48 -35.89
N PHE A 69 34.06 13.01 -35.14
CA PHE A 69 33.82 13.68 -33.86
C PHE A 69 34.40 15.09 -33.93
N SER A 70 33.55 16.11 -33.87
CA SER A 70 33.90 17.53 -33.84
C SER A 70 34.21 18.02 -32.42
N GLY A 71 33.54 17.45 -31.40
CA GLY A 71 33.66 17.88 -30.00
C GLY A 71 32.91 19.18 -29.70
N LEU A 72 31.97 19.55 -30.57
CA LEU A 72 31.09 20.70 -30.40
C LEU A 72 29.98 20.40 -29.38
N SER A 73 29.49 21.47 -28.74
CA SER A 73 28.35 21.44 -27.85
C SER A 73 27.59 22.77 -27.88
N VAL A 74 26.32 22.72 -27.52
CA VAL A 74 25.49 23.90 -27.24
C VAL A 74 24.73 23.69 -25.93
N LYS A 75 24.54 24.76 -25.16
CA LYS A 75 23.75 24.74 -23.94
C LYS A 75 22.27 24.86 -24.31
N LEU A 76 21.47 23.88 -23.90
CA LEU A 76 20.05 23.80 -24.25
C LEU A 76 19.17 24.51 -23.21
N GLY A 77 19.49 24.32 -21.92
CA GLY A 77 18.72 24.88 -20.82
C GLY A 77 19.41 24.75 -19.47
N GLU A 78 18.83 25.39 -18.47
CA GLU A 78 19.33 25.44 -17.10
C GLU A 78 18.19 25.40 -16.07
N LYS A 79 18.53 25.19 -14.80
CA LYS A 79 17.60 25.28 -13.65
C LYS A 79 16.37 24.38 -13.78
N GLY A 80 16.57 23.17 -14.30
CA GLY A 80 15.53 22.14 -14.31
C GLY A 80 15.42 21.42 -12.98
N PHE A 81 14.54 20.43 -12.92
CA PHE A 81 14.45 19.53 -11.79
C PHE A 81 13.74 18.22 -12.11
N MET A 82 14.03 17.21 -11.30
CA MET A 82 13.31 15.95 -11.28
C MET A 82 13.01 15.55 -9.84
N GLU A 83 11.81 15.02 -9.60
CA GLU A 83 11.44 14.49 -8.28
C GLU A 83 11.82 13.01 -8.19
N ILE A 84 12.44 12.63 -7.08
CA ILE A 84 12.64 11.23 -6.70
C ILE A 84 11.88 10.97 -5.40
N GLU A 85 11.39 9.74 -5.23
CA GLU A 85 10.78 9.30 -3.98
C GLU A 85 11.78 8.44 -3.20
N PHE A 86 12.15 8.90 -2.01
CA PHE A 86 13.09 8.22 -1.13
C PHE A 86 12.49 8.12 0.27
N HIS A 87 12.35 6.90 0.81
CA HIS A 87 11.67 6.63 2.09
C HIS A 87 10.29 7.30 2.23
N HIS A 88 9.45 7.20 1.20
CA HIS A 88 8.12 7.82 1.13
C HIS A 88 8.11 9.36 1.26
N ARG A 89 9.26 10.00 1.02
CA ARG A 89 9.40 11.46 0.93
C ARG A 89 9.83 11.82 -0.48
N LYS A 90 9.20 12.86 -1.03
CA LYS A 90 9.61 13.43 -2.31
C LYS A 90 10.80 14.35 -2.08
N LYS A 91 11.90 14.07 -2.79
CA LYS A 91 13.09 14.91 -2.85
C LYS A 91 13.22 15.48 -4.26
N LYS A 92 13.35 16.80 -4.35
CA LYS A 92 13.53 17.50 -5.61
C LYS A 92 15.03 17.60 -5.90
N ILE A 93 15.48 17.00 -7.00
CA ILE A 93 16.86 17.07 -7.46
C ILE A 93 16.93 18.14 -8.55
N ILE A 94 17.75 19.16 -8.32
CA ILE A 94 17.94 20.26 -9.27
C ILE A 94 18.87 19.82 -10.40
N ILE A 95 18.55 20.27 -11.61
CA ILE A 95 19.36 20.10 -12.82
C ILE A 95 19.95 21.46 -13.17
N ASP A 96 21.25 21.62 -12.96
CA ASP A 96 21.97 22.86 -13.22
C ASP A 96 21.96 23.19 -14.71
N GLU A 97 22.24 22.18 -15.54
CA GLU A 97 22.51 22.39 -16.96
C GLU A 97 22.20 21.16 -17.81
N ILE A 98 21.63 21.40 -18.99
CA ILE A 98 21.51 20.42 -20.07
C ILE A 98 22.20 20.96 -21.32
N ARG A 99 23.04 20.13 -21.95
CA ARG A 99 23.76 20.44 -23.19
C ARG A 99 23.49 19.39 -24.25
N LEU A 100 23.42 19.82 -25.51
CA LEU A 100 23.47 18.94 -26.67
C LEU A 100 24.92 18.87 -27.16
N GLU A 101 25.48 17.67 -27.20
CA GLU A 101 26.86 17.38 -27.59
C GLU A 101 26.96 16.15 -28.49
N GLU A 102 28.17 15.85 -28.96
CA GLU A 102 28.48 14.58 -29.62
C GLU A 102 29.02 13.54 -28.63
N ASP A 103 28.68 12.28 -28.86
CA ASP A 103 29.28 11.16 -28.15
C ASP A 103 30.73 10.93 -28.64
N ALA A 104 31.68 10.87 -27.71
CA ALA A 104 33.09 10.64 -28.02
C ALA A 104 33.47 9.15 -28.21
N GLY A 105 32.52 8.22 -28.02
CA GLY A 105 32.76 6.79 -27.95
C GLY A 105 32.90 6.28 -26.51
N ARG A 106 33.05 4.97 -26.35
CA ARG A 106 33.08 4.25 -25.07
C ARG A 106 34.39 3.52 -24.90
N LEU A 107 35.07 3.74 -23.77
CA LEU A 107 36.19 2.90 -23.37
C LEU A 107 35.65 1.59 -22.77
N THR A 108 36.15 0.45 -23.25
CA THR A 108 35.80 -0.89 -22.78
C THR A 108 37.07 -1.65 -22.41
N HIS A 109 36.96 -2.59 -21.48
CA HIS A 109 38.08 -3.48 -21.13
C HIS A 109 37.72 -4.89 -21.58
N SER A 110 38.41 -5.39 -22.61
CA SER A 110 38.23 -6.75 -23.12
C SER A 110 39.55 -7.50 -23.05
N SER A 111 39.57 -8.64 -22.37
CA SER A 111 40.76 -9.49 -22.21
C SER A 111 41.98 -8.77 -21.61
N GLY A 112 41.76 -7.90 -20.64
CA GLY A 112 42.83 -7.17 -19.93
C GLY A 112 43.40 -5.95 -20.68
N ASN A 113 42.97 -5.68 -21.92
CA ASN A 113 43.41 -4.52 -22.68
C ASN A 113 42.29 -3.47 -22.80
N PRO A 114 42.58 -2.17 -22.60
CA PRO A 114 41.63 -1.11 -22.89
C PRO A 114 41.40 -1.02 -24.41
N ARG A 115 40.13 -0.98 -24.82
CA ARG A 115 39.69 -0.80 -26.22
C ARG A 115 38.69 0.34 -26.29
N MET A 116 38.90 1.26 -27.21
CA MET A 116 37.97 2.34 -27.46
C MET A 116 36.97 1.92 -28.54
N ASP A 117 35.69 1.93 -28.22
CA ASP A 117 34.57 1.64 -29.09
C ASP A 117 33.97 2.96 -29.61
N TYR A 118 34.09 3.18 -30.91
CA TYR A 118 33.58 4.37 -31.60
C TYR A 118 32.28 4.11 -32.36
N THR A 119 31.54 3.02 -32.08
CA THR A 119 30.24 2.73 -32.74
C THR A 119 29.29 3.93 -32.69
N TRP A 120 29.32 4.69 -31.58
CA TRP A 120 28.49 5.87 -31.35
C TRP A 120 29.23 7.20 -31.55
N GLY A 121 30.50 7.18 -31.96
CA GLY A 121 31.30 8.39 -32.12
C GLY A 121 30.65 9.38 -33.09
N GLY A 122 30.38 10.60 -32.62
CA GLY A 122 29.72 11.66 -33.41
C GLY A 122 28.20 11.69 -33.31
N CYS A 123 27.58 10.69 -32.66
CA CYS A 123 26.13 10.63 -32.50
C CYS A 123 25.61 11.68 -31.49
N PRO A 124 24.37 12.18 -31.67
CA PRO A 124 23.78 13.16 -30.76
C PRO A 124 23.61 12.62 -29.34
N SER A 125 24.13 13.36 -28.37
CA SER A 125 24.03 13.04 -26.96
C SER A 125 23.60 14.27 -26.13
N LEU A 126 22.74 14.04 -25.15
CA LEU A 126 22.43 15.02 -24.11
C LEU A 126 23.34 14.81 -22.91
N ARG A 127 24.03 15.87 -22.48
CA ARG A 127 24.72 15.91 -21.21
C ARG A 127 23.88 16.65 -20.18
N ILE A 128 23.63 16.01 -19.05
CA ILE A 128 22.86 16.54 -17.92
C ILE A 128 23.79 16.62 -16.72
N LYS A 129 23.86 17.80 -16.12
CA LYS A 129 24.56 18.03 -14.86
C LYS A 129 23.54 18.34 -13.77
N THR A 130 23.50 17.53 -12.72
CA THR A 130 22.67 17.80 -11.54
C THR A 130 23.39 18.75 -10.58
N ALA A 131 22.63 19.38 -9.70
CA ALA A 131 23.15 20.02 -8.51
C ALA A 131 23.70 18.96 -7.52
N PRO A 132 24.56 19.36 -6.56
CA PRO A 132 25.09 18.49 -5.51
C PRO A 132 24.07 18.19 -4.40
N ASP A 133 22.87 17.75 -4.79
CA ASP A 133 21.73 17.50 -3.90
C ASP A 133 21.68 16.08 -3.34
N PHE A 134 22.43 15.14 -3.93
CA PHE A 134 22.42 13.75 -3.49
C PHE A 134 23.30 13.59 -2.24
N GLU A 135 22.78 12.87 -1.25
CA GLU A 135 23.49 12.57 0.00
C GLU A 135 23.95 11.11 0.02
N LEU A 136 23.21 10.22 -0.64
CA LEU A 136 23.46 8.78 -0.67
C LEU A 136 23.45 8.23 -2.09
N GLY A 137 24.19 7.14 -2.32
CA GLY A 137 24.21 6.46 -3.61
C GLY A 137 22.85 5.89 -4.02
N GLU A 138 21.99 5.56 -3.07
CA GLU A 138 20.62 5.11 -3.27
C GLU A 138 19.76 6.18 -3.97
N GLU A 139 19.90 7.45 -3.57
CA GLU A 139 19.18 8.56 -4.20
C GLU A 139 19.61 8.75 -5.66
N ALA A 140 20.91 8.61 -5.93
CA ALA A 140 21.47 8.66 -7.28
C ALA A 140 20.98 7.50 -8.17
N GLU A 141 20.89 6.29 -7.62
CA GLU A 141 20.33 5.13 -8.32
C GLU A 141 18.84 5.33 -8.65
N LEU A 142 18.05 5.87 -7.71
CA LEU A 142 16.64 6.19 -7.95
C LEU A 142 16.46 7.25 -9.04
N PHE A 143 17.27 8.30 -9.02
CA PHE A 143 17.28 9.32 -10.07
C PHE A 143 17.55 8.73 -11.45
N LEU A 144 18.58 7.88 -11.58
CA LEU A 144 18.92 7.24 -12.85
C LEU A 144 17.82 6.27 -13.34
N ASN A 145 17.17 5.57 -12.42
CA ASN A 145 16.04 4.70 -12.76
C ASN A 145 14.80 5.48 -13.23
N GLU A 146 14.47 6.61 -12.61
CA GLU A 146 13.40 7.48 -13.12
C GLU A 146 13.75 8.07 -14.49
N LEU A 147 14.99 8.52 -14.68
CA LEU A 147 15.48 9.01 -15.98
C LEU A 147 15.35 7.94 -17.08
N ARG A 148 15.72 6.69 -16.76
CA ARG A 148 15.53 5.53 -17.64
C ARG A 148 14.05 5.32 -18.00
N ARG A 149 13.15 5.36 -17.00
CA ARG A 149 11.70 5.20 -17.24
C ARG A 149 11.15 6.28 -18.14
N MET A 150 11.56 7.53 -17.96
CA MET A 150 11.16 8.64 -18.82
C MET A 150 11.59 8.41 -20.28
N LEU A 151 12.83 7.97 -20.52
CA LEU A 151 13.32 7.62 -21.86
C LEU A 151 12.52 6.47 -22.51
N GLN A 152 12.15 5.45 -21.72
CA GLN A 152 11.32 4.34 -22.19
C GLN A 152 9.92 4.82 -22.58
N TYR A 153 9.32 5.72 -21.80
CA TYR A 153 7.99 6.26 -22.09
C TYR A 153 7.96 7.13 -23.35
N MET A 154 9.03 7.89 -23.59
CA MET A 154 9.16 8.76 -24.77
C MET A 154 9.60 8.03 -26.05
N HIS A 155 9.82 6.70 -26.01
CA HIS A 155 10.30 5.90 -27.15
C HIS A 155 11.56 6.48 -27.81
N MET A 156 12.50 7.01 -27.02
CA MET A 156 13.70 7.66 -27.53
C MET A 156 14.65 6.69 -28.28
N SER A 157 14.47 5.38 -28.14
CA SER A 157 15.20 4.33 -28.88
C SER A 157 14.38 3.06 -29.05
N GLU A 158 14.25 2.57 -30.29
CA GLU A 158 13.51 1.35 -30.63
C GLU A 158 14.37 0.06 -30.64
N ALA A 159 15.70 0.19 -30.66
CA ALA A 159 16.60 -0.91 -31.05
C ALA A 159 17.65 -1.32 -30.00
N GLU A 160 17.84 -0.54 -28.92
CA GLU A 160 18.82 -0.85 -27.86
C GLU A 160 18.14 -0.80 -26.48
N PRO A 161 18.58 -1.63 -25.52
CA PRO A 161 18.18 -1.46 -24.12
C PRO A 161 18.49 -0.03 -23.66
N VAL A 162 17.52 0.64 -23.03
CA VAL A 162 17.68 2.04 -22.58
C VAL A 162 18.87 2.21 -21.62
N ASP A 163 19.21 1.18 -20.84
CA ASP A 163 20.39 1.17 -19.97
C ASP A 163 21.71 1.36 -20.72
N ALA A 164 21.79 0.91 -21.98
CA ALA A 164 22.97 1.08 -22.82
C ALA A 164 23.11 2.52 -23.35
N LEU A 165 22.05 3.32 -23.30
CA LEU A 165 22.02 4.70 -23.78
C LEU A 165 22.48 5.69 -22.70
N ILE A 166 22.34 5.32 -21.43
CA ILE A 166 22.67 6.17 -20.29
C ILE A 166 24.10 5.85 -19.82
N ARG A 167 24.93 6.88 -19.72
CA ARG A 167 26.25 6.81 -19.10
C ARG A 167 26.33 7.84 -17.99
N CYS A 168 26.93 7.48 -16.87
CA CYS A 168 26.99 8.36 -15.71
C CYS A 168 28.41 8.41 -15.14
N ASN A 169 28.85 9.61 -14.77
CA ASN A 169 29.91 9.79 -13.79
C ASN A 169 29.32 10.43 -12.54
N ALA A 170 29.78 10.00 -11.37
CA ALA A 170 29.41 10.61 -10.10
C ALA A 170 30.56 11.48 -9.58
N TYR A 171 30.21 12.58 -8.92
CA TYR A 171 31.14 13.47 -8.26
C TYR A 171 30.79 13.49 -6.78
N VAL A 172 31.74 13.11 -5.93
CA VAL A 172 31.52 12.92 -4.49
C VAL A 172 32.45 13.82 -3.71
N ALA A 173 31.87 14.59 -2.79
CA ALA A 173 32.60 15.38 -1.81
C ALA A 173 31.96 15.25 -0.44
N LEU A 174 32.76 15.41 0.61
CA LEU A 174 32.33 15.34 1.99
C LEU A 174 32.89 16.58 2.72
N SER A 175 32.03 17.37 3.33
CA SER A 175 32.42 18.58 4.07
C SER A 175 31.84 18.56 5.49
N ARG A 176 32.40 19.36 6.41
CA ARG A 176 31.83 19.50 7.75
C ARG A 176 30.58 20.35 7.65
N TYR A 177 29.47 19.89 8.20
CA TYR A 177 28.24 20.70 8.23
C TYR A 177 28.46 21.99 9.04
N PRO A 178 28.07 23.18 8.53
CA PRO A 178 27.30 23.46 7.31
C PRO A 178 28.15 23.95 6.11
N ASP A 179 29.46 23.71 6.11
CA ASP A 179 30.38 24.20 5.10
C ASP A 179 30.18 23.50 3.75
N LEU A 180 30.40 24.23 2.66
CA LEU A 180 30.38 23.67 1.29
C LEU A 180 31.75 23.08 0.93
N PRO A 181 31.80 22.00 0.12
CA PRO A 181 33.05 21.40 -0.32
C PRO A 181 33.78 22.28 -1.34
N ASP A 182 35.11 22.29 -1.26
CA ASP A 182 36.04 22.93 -2.19
C ASP A 182 36.70 21.93 -3.16
N TYR A 183 36.48 20.63 -2.96
CA TYR A 183 36.98 19.55 -3.80
C TYR A 183 35.84 18.65 -4.29
N TYR A 184 36.06 17.93 -5.39
CA TYR A 184 35.20 16.83 -5.81
C TYR A 184 36.02 15.67 -6.40
N VAL A 185 35.75 14.46 -5.91
CA VAL A 185 36.32 13.24 -6.49
C VAL A 185 35.39 12.74 -7.60
N LYS A 186 35.88 12.67 -8.84
CA LYS A 186 35.12 12.10 -9.97
C LYS A 186 35.28 10.59 -10.05
N LEU A 187 34.19 9.87 -9.86
CA LEU A 187 34.08 8.44 -10.07
C LEU A 187 33.78 8.14 -11.54
N ARG A 188 34.59 7.26 -12.13
CA ARG A 188 34.49 6.78 -13.53
C ARG A 188 34.28 5.26 -13.56
N ASN A 189 33.99 4.73 -14.75
CA ASN A 189 33.75 3.29 -15.00
C ASN A 189 32.49 2.73 -14.30
N LEU A 190 31.42 3.54 -14.24
CA LEU A 190 30.15 3.16 -13.64
C LEU A 190 29.23 2.54 -14.71
N ASN A 191 29.40 1.23 -14.96
CA ASN A 191 28.70 0.51 -16.04
C ASN A 191 27.25 0.10 -15.71
N SER A 192 26.79 0.29 -14.47
CA SER A 192 25.41 0.01 -14.05
C SER A 192 24.97 0.99 -12.95
N PHE A 193 23.67 1.19 -12.78
CA PHE A 193 23.15 2.08 -11.72
C PHE A 193 23.46 1.55 -10.31
N ASN A 194 23.46 0.23 -10.14
CA ASN A 194 23.93 -0.41 -8.91
C ASN A 194 25.42 -0.10 -8.64
N PHE A 195 26.25 -0.03 -9.68
CA PHE A 195 27.67 0.37 -9.53
C PHE A 195 27.79 1.84 -9.16
N VAL A 196 26.91 2.72 -9.69
CA VAL A 196 26.86 4.13 -9.26
C VAL A 196 26.59 4.21 -7.75
N ARG A 197 25.55 3.54 -7.25
CA ARG A 197 25.25 3.49 -5.82
C ARG A 197 26.45 3.02 -4.99
N LYS A 198 26.98 1.84 -5.33
CA LYS A 198 28.08 1.23 -4.57
C LYS A 198 29.35 2.08 -4.58
N ALA A 199 29.68 2.68 -5.72
CA ALA A 199 30.87 3.52 -5.85
C ALA A 199 30.74 4.82 -5.04
N ILE A 200 29.56 5.44 -5.06
CA ILE A 200 29.29 6.64 -4.25
C ILE A 200 29.43 6.31 -2.76
N ASN A 201 28.76 5.26 -2.28
CA ASN A 201 28.80 4.90 -0.86
C ASN A 201 30.20 4.50 -0.41
N SER A 202 30.92 3.71 -1.21
CA SER A 202 32.33 3.36 -0.92
C SER A 202 33.25 4.58 -0.89
N GLU A 203 33.01 5.59 -1.73
CA GLU A 203 33.81 6.82 -1.72
C GLU A 203 33.45 7.70 -0.52
N ILE A 204 32.17 7.80 -0.14
CA ILE A 204 31.75 8.51 1.08
C ILE A 204 32.46 7.91 2.30
N ASP A 205 32.43 6.58 2.45
CA ASP A 205 33.10 5.87 3.55
C ASP A 205 34.61 6.15 3.57
N ARG A 206 35.26 6.15 2.40
CA ARG A 206 36.70 6.46 2.27
C ARG A 206 37.00 7.89 2.71
N GLN A 207 36.23 8.86 2.22
CA GLN A 207 36.43 10.27 2.54
C GLN A 207 36.20 10.54 4.03
N GLU A 208 35.19 9.90 4.62
CA GLU A 208 34.92 10.00 6.05
C GLU A 208 36.08 9.47 6.90
N GLN A 209 36.68 8.34 6.53
CA GLN A 209 37.86 7.79 7.24
C GLN A 209 39.07 8.74 7.18
N ILE A 210 39.34 9.34 6.02
CA ILE A 210 40.46 10.27 5.84
C ILE A 210 40.21 11.56 6.65
N LEU A 211 39.03 12.16 6.52
CA LEU A 211 38.70 13.40 7.22
C LEU A 211 38.59 13.21 8.74
N SER A 212 38.13 12.04 9.20
CA SER A 212 38.05 11.71 10.63
C SER A 212 39.43 11.46 11.26
N SER A 213 40.41 11.03 10.47
CA SER A 213 41.81 10.89 10.90
C SER A 213 42.62 12.18 10.76
N GLY A 214 42.00 13.28 10.30
CA GLY A 214 42.62 14.59 10.15
C GLY A 214 43.42 14.76 8.85
N GLY A 215 43.22 13.88 7.86
CA GLY A 215 43.79 14.04 6.52
C GLY A 215 43.01 15.01 5.64
N GLU A 216 43.60 15.38 4.52
CA GLU A 216 43.01 16.25 3.49
C GLU A 216 42.70 15.44 2.23
N ILE A 217 41.72 15.90 1.45
CA ILE A 217 41.29 15.24 0.21
C ILE A 217 41.41 16.23 -0.93
N GLU A 218 42.12 15.83 -1.99
CA GLU A 218 42.28 16.64 -3.19
C GLU A 218 41.29 16.21 -4.28
N SER A 219 41.03 17.12 -5.22
CA SER A 219 40.25 16.79 -6.40
C SER A 219 41.00 15.80 -7.29
N GLU A 220 40.43 14.60 -7.45
CA GLU A 220 41.02 13.54 -8.25
C GLU A 220 39.96 12.79 -9.06
N SER A 221 40.40 11.99 -10.03
CA SER A 221 39.54 11.03 -10.71
C SER A 221 39.90 9.63 -10.23
N ARG A 222 38.88 8.84 -9.91
CA ARG A 222 39.01 7.44 -9.45
C ARG A 222 38.18 6.51 -10.34
N LEU A 223 38.59 5.26 -10.44
CA LEU A 223 37.87 4.20 -11.17
C LEU A 223 37.19 3.27 -10.17
N TRP A 224 35.96 2.85 -10.48
CA TRP A 224 35.29 1.80 -9.73
C TRP A 224 35.84 0.41 -10.10
N ASN A 225 36.33 -0.33 -9.11
CA ASN A 225 36.72 -1.73 -9.25
C ASN A 225 35.61 -2.66 -8.74
N GLU A 226 34.86 -3.26 -9.68
CA GLU A 226 33.73 -4.14 -9.38
C GLU A 226 34.13 -5.41 -8.60
N ARG A 227 35.36 -5.91 -8.75
CA ARG A 227 35.81 -7.14 -8.10
C ARG A 227 36.12 -6.92 -6.63
N GLN A 228 36.69 -5.78 -6.31
CA GLN A 228 37.07 -5.41 -4.95
C GLN A 228 35.99 -4.59 -4.23
N ASN A 229 34.99 -4.08 -4.96
CA ASN A 229 34.00 -3.11 -4.48
C ASN A 229 34.64 -1.86 -3.84
N LEU A 230 35.68 -1.32 -4.49
CA LEU A 230 36.42 -0.14 -4.02
C LEU A 230 36.71 0.83 -5.17
N THR A 231 36.98 2.09 -4.82
CA THR A 231 37.46 3.10 -5.76
C THR A 231 38.99 3.13 -5.78
N GLU A 232 39.59 3.12 -6.97
CA GLU A 232 41.04 3.17 -7.17
C GLU A 232 41.46 4.50 -7.79
N PHE A 233 42.61 5.04 -7.35
CA PHE A 233 43.16 6.26 -7.92
C PHE A 233 43.46 6.08 -9.41
N TYR A 234 43.13 7.10 -10.22
CA TYR A 234 43.43 7.10 -11.65
C TYR A 234 44.32 8.28 -12.05
N GLN A 235 43.89 9.51 -11.78
CA GLN A 235 44.67 10.71 -12.13
C GLN A 235 44.26 11.92 -11.26
N PRO A 236 45.17 12.88 -11.02
CA PRO A 236 44.82 14.13 -10.35
C PRO A 236 43.91 14.99 -11.24
N ARG A 237 43.17 15.92 -10.63
CA ARG A 237 42.25 16.85 -11.33
C ARG A 237 42.35 18.24 -10.74
N ASN A 238 42.41 19.25 -11.60
CA ASN A 238 42.21 20.64 -11.19
C ASN A 238 40.71 20.93 -11.08
N ALA A 239 40.25 21.47 -9.94
CA ALA A 239 38.85 21.80 -9.70
C ALA A 239 38.28 22.82 -10.72
N ASP A 240 39.12 23.75 -11.20
CA ASP A 240 38.72 24.92 -12.00
C ASP A 240 38.75 24.74 -13.53
N MET A 241 39.00 23.52 -14.04
CA MET A 241 39.09 23.34 -15.49
C MET A 241 37.71 23.41 -16.15
N HIS A 242 37.49 24.52 -16.86
CA HIS A 242 36.37 24.70 -17.77
C HIS A 242 36.45 23.63 -18.86
N GLN A 243 35.36 22.87 -19.04
CA GLN A 243 35.35 21.76 -20.00
C GLN A 243 35.13 22.23 -21.45
N PHE A 244 34.60 23.44 -21.61
CA PHE A 244 34.18 24.00 -22.88
C PHE A 244 34.75 25.40 -23.08
N GLU A 245 35.09 25.73 -24.32
CA GLU A 245 35.52 27.06 -24.77
C GLU A 245 34.66 27.53 -25.95
N PRO A 246 34.23 28.80 -26.00
CA PRO A 246 33.52 29.35 -27.15
C PRO A 246 34.31 29.20 -28.45
N LEU A 247 33.60 28.99 -29.56
CA LEU A 247 34.22 29.02 -30.88
C LEU A 247 34.70 30.43 -31.25
N CYS A 248 35.80 30.48 -32.01
CA CYS A 248 36.31 31.71 -32.63
C CYS A 248 36.33 31.51 -34.15
N PRO A 249 35.54 32.28 -34.94
CA PRO A 249 34.62 33.34 -34.52
C PRO A 249 33.39 32.82 -33.76
N LEU A 250 32.85 33.67 -32.89
CA LEU A 250 31.69 33.33 -32.06
C LEU A 250 30.47 33.05 -32.94
N THR A 251 29.88 31.88 -32.74
CA THR A 251 28.71 31.41 -33.49
C THR A 251 27.58 31.12 -32.50
N VAL A 252 26.36 31.54 -32.83
CA VAL A 252 25.17 31.38 -32.01
C VAL A 252 24.17 30.47 -32.73
N PHE A 253 23.55 29.56 -31.99
CA PHE A 253 22.42 28.75 -32.41
C PHE A 253 21.12 29.32 -31.83
N ASP A 254 20.10 29.48 -32.67
CA ASP A 254 18.77 29.92 -32.27
C ASP A 254 17.83 28.71 -32.07
N PHE A 255 17.40 28.48 -30.84
CA PHE A 255 16.43 27.44 -30.48
C PHE A 255 14.98 27.89 -30.68
N SER A 256 14.70 29.17 -30.92
CA SER A 256 13.34 29.71 -31.03
C SER A 256 12.43 28.93 -31.99
N PRO A 257 12.88 28.48 -33.19
CA PRO A 257 12.05 27.68 -34.11
C PRO A 257 11.65 26.30 -33.56
N PHE A 258 12.40 25.77 -32.59
CA PHE A 258 12.17 24.47 -31.98
C PHE A 258 11.36 24.56 -30.68
N LEU A 259 11.25 25.77 -30.11
CA LEU A 259 10.52 26.04 -28.87
C LEU A 259 9.07 26.51 -29.11
N SER A 260 8.66 26.76 -30.36
CA SER A 260 7.29 27.13 -30.72
C SER A 260 6.32 25.94 -30.75
N SER A 261 5.03 26.24 -30.52
CA SER A 261 3.87 25.35 -30.28
C SER A 261 3.56 24.26 -31.32
N GLU A 262 4.37 24.06 -32.36
CA GLU A 262 4.19 22.94 -33.31
C GLU A 262 4.78 21.62 -32.79
N HIS A 263 5.53 21.63 -31.68
CA HIS A 263 6.12 20.42 -31.08
C HIS A 263 5.31 19.87 -29.89
N ASP A 264 4.09 20.37 -29.68
CA ASP A 264 3.14 19.92 -28.65
C ASP A 264 2.74 18.43 -28.79
N ALA A 265 3.00 17.80 -29.94
CA ALA A 265 2.63 16.41 -30.21
C ALA A 265 3.32 15.36 -29.31
N ILE A 266 4.43 15.69 -28.64
CA ILE A 266 5.06 14.78 -27.64
C ILE A 266 4.72 15.19 -26.20
N ILE A 267 4.23 16.41 -25.99
CA ILE A 267 3.65 16.85 -24.70
C ILE A 267 2.37 16.07 -24.38
N GLU A 268 1.73 15.41 -25.36
CA GLU A 268 0.62 14.47 -25.13
C GLU A 268 1.02 13.13 -24.48
N LEU A 269 2.31 12.77 -24.46
CA LEU A 269 2.77 11.57 -23.75
C LEU A 269 2.82 11.84 -22.24
N GLU A 270 1.75 11.45 -21.57
CA GLU A 270 1.63 11.48 -20.11
C GLU A 270 2.86 10.85 -19.45
N GLN A 271 3.53 11.62 -18.58
CA GLN A 271 4.74 11.16 -17.90
C GLN A 271 4.42 9.99 -16.96
N PRO A 272 5.38 9.10 -16.67
CA PRO A 272 5.14 7.95 -15.78
C PRO A 272 4.50 8.33 -14.45
N GLU A 273 4.97 9.42 -13.82
CA GLU A 273 4.47 9.89 -12.52
C GLU A 273 3.06 10.49 -12.62
N GLU A 274 2.75 11.19 -13.71
CA GLU A 274 1.41 11.74 -13.96
C GLU A 274 0.42 10.61 -14.18
N ARG A 275 0.81 9.60 -14.97
CA ARG A 275 0.02 8.40 -15.21
C ARG A 275 -0.26 7.60 -13.95
N ARG A 276 0.74 7.44 -13.07
CA ARG A 276 0.53 6.83 -11.74
C ARG A 276 -0.50 7.61 -10.93
N LYS A 277 -0.36 8.94 -10.84
CA LYS A 277 -1.32 9.80 -10.12
C LYS A 277 -2.72 9.70 -10.71
N ARG A 278 -2.82 9.66 -12.04
CA ARG A 278 -4.08 9.50 -12.75
C ARG A 278 -4.71 8.15 -12.44
N PHE A 279 -3.93 7.06 -12.44
CA PHE A 279 -4.44 5.73 -12.10
C PHE A 279 -4.97 5.67 -10.66
N CYS A 280 -4.30 6.32 -9.71
CA CYS A 280 -4.82 6.45 -8.35
C CYS A 280 -6.14 7.25 -8.31
N ARG A 281 -6.22 8.36 -9.04
CA ARG A 281 -7.38 9.27 -9.02
C ARG A 281 -8.60 8.72 -9.78
N GLU A 282 -8.39 8.18 -10.97
CA GLU A 282 -9.45 7.79 -11.91
C GLU A 282 -9.88 6.34 -11.72
N TYR A 283 -8.96 5.46 -11.37
CA TYR A 283 -9.22 4.03 -11.22
C TYR A 283 -9.19 3.55 -9.76
N GLY A 284 -8.95 4.45 -8.79
CA GLY A 284 -8.91 4.10 -7.36
C GLY A 284 -7.74 3.19 -6.96
N LEU A 285 -6.70 3.08 -7.80
CA LEU A 285 -5.61 2.15 -7.53
C LEU A 285 -4.74 2.64 -6.36
N ALA A 286 -4.39 1.72 -5.46
CA ALA A 286 -3.34 1.96 -4.48
C ALA A 286 -2.02 2.36 -5.17
N ARG A 287 -1.28 3.30 -4.57
CA ARG A 287 -0.07 3.91 -5.15
C ARG A 287 0.96 2.87 -5.60
N GLU A 288 1.25 1.89 -4.75
CA GLU A 288 2.21 0.81 -5.02
C GLU A 288 1.80 -0.03 -6.24
N ARG A 289 0.49 -0.25 -6.42
CA ARG A 289 -0.03 -1.00 -7.56
C ARG A 289 0.03 -0.17 -8.84
N ALA A 290 -0.30 1.11 -8.76
CA ALA A 290 -0.14 2.04 -9.88
C ALA A 290 1.35 2.11 -10.30
N GLU A 291 2.28 2.16 -9.35
CA GLU A 291 3.72 2.09 -9.61
C GLU A 291 4.12 0.83 -10.36
N LEU A 292 3.70 -0.35 -9.89
CA LEU A 292 4.02 -1.61 -10.55
C LEU A 292 3.47 -1.70 -11.97
N ILE A 293 2.26 -1.18 -12.21
CA ILE A 293 1.64 -1.20 -13.54
C ILE A 293 2.32 -0.18 -14.46
N CYS A 294 2.61 1.02 -13.96
CA CYS A 294 3.25 2.10 -14.70
C CYS A 294 4.76 1.96 -14.84
N ASP A 295 5.39 0.95 -14.23
CA ASP A 295 6.84 0.72 -14.35
C ASP A 295 7.25 0.48 -15.82
N GLU A 296 6.40 -0.20 -16.59
CA GLU A 296 6.57 -0.41 -18.04
C GLU A 296 5.41 0.25 -18.81
N LYS A 297 5.72 1.11 -19.78
CA LYS A 297 4.69 1.76 -20.61
C LYS A 297 3.74 0.76 -21.26
N ALA A 298 4.27 -0.32 -21.84
CA ALA A 298 3.46 -1.35 -22.50
C ALA A 298 2.48 -2.03 -21.54
N ARG A 299 2.83 -2.16 -20.25
CA ARG A 299 1.96 -2.73 -19.21
C ARG A 299 0.86 -1.75 -18.82
N ALA A 300 1.19 -0.48 -18.67
CA ALA A 300 0.21 0.58 -18.41
C ALA A 300 -0.77 0.74 -19.59
N ASP A 301 -0.27 0.71 -20.83
CA ASP A 301 -1.09 0.75 -22.05
C ASP A 301 -2.04 -0.45 -22.11
N PHE A 302 -1.54 -1.66 -21.79
CA PHE A 302 -2.34 -2.87 -21.75
C PHE A 302 -3.44 -2.81 -20.68
N PHE A 303 -3.13 -2.26 -19.51
CA PHE A 303 -4.10 -2.08 -18.42
C PHE A 303 -5.24 -1.16 -18.85
N GLU A 304 -4.94 0.04 -19.37
CA GLU A 304 -5.98 0.97 -19.82
C GLU A 304 -6.79 0.42 -20.99
N ALA A 305 -6.14 -0.23 -21.96
CA ALA A 305 -6.84 -0.90 -23.04
C ALA A 305 -7.79 -1.99 -22.52
N SER A 306 -7.39 -2.71 -21.47
CA SER A 306 -8.23 -3.74 -20.84
C SER A 306 -9.43 -3.14 -20.12
N VAL A 307 -9.23 -2.03 -19.41
CA VAL A 307 -10.31 -1.28 -18.75
C VAL A 307 -11.28 -0.71 -19.78
N ASN A 308 -10.77 -0.13 -20.88
CA ASN A 308 -11.57 0.37 -21.99
C ASN A 308 -12.34 -0.76 -22.71
N ALA A 309 -11.77 -1.97 -22.75
CA ALA A 309 -12.45 -3.17 -23.22
C ALA A 309 -13.47 -3.74 -22.22
N GLY A 310 -13.73 -3.05 -21.10
CA GLY A 310 -14.78 -3.38 -20.13
C GLY A 310 -14.32 -4.20 -18.93
N ALA A 311 -13.02 -4.30 -18.64
CA ALA A 311 -12.53 -4.93 -17.41
C ALA A 311 -12.73 -3.98 -16.22
N GLU A 312 -13.13 -4.51 -15.06
CA GLU A 312 -13.17 -3.73 -13.83
C GLU A 312 -11.72 -3.33 -13.41
N PRO A 313 -11.44 -2.03 -13.18
CA PRO A 313 -10.08 -1.54 -12.99
C PRO A 313 -9.31 -2.18 -11.84
N MET A 314 -9.93 -2.39 -10.67
CA MET A 314 -9.24 -2.95 -9.50
C MET A 314 -8.85 -4.41 -9.71
N THR A 315 -9.75 -5.19 -10.32
CA THR A 315 -9.57 -6.59 -10.67
C THR A 315 -8.51 -6.75 -11.74
N ALA A 316 -8.59 -5.96 -12.81
CA ALA A 316 -7.58 -5.93 -13.86
C ALA A 316 -6.19 -5.59 -13.29
N ALA A 317 -6.11 -4.54 -12.48
CA ALA A 317 -4.87 -4.12 -11.82
C ALA A 317 -4.31 -5.22 -10.90
N HIS A 318 -5.18 -5.89 -10.13
CA HIS A 318 -4.79 -7.01 -9.27
C HIS A 318 -4.15 -8.14 -10.09
N TRP A 319 -4.85 -8.61 -11.11
CA TRP A 319 -4.43 -9.76 -11.92
C TRP A 319 -3.20 -9.50 -12.77
N ILE A 320 -3.06 -8.28 -13.30
CA ILE A 320 -1.84 -7.85 -13.99
C ILE A 320 -0.66 -7.94 -13.02
N SER A 321 -0.82 -7.37 -11.83
CA SER A 321 0.23 -7.27 -10.80
C SER A 321 0.61 -8.63 -10.18
N SER A 322 -0.37 -9.52 -9.98
CA SER A 322 -0.18 -10.74 -9.19
C SER A 322 0.13 -11.98 -10.04
N GLU A 323 -0.50 -12.14 -11.21
CA GLU A 323 -0.46 -13.38 -12.00
C GLU A 323 0.11 -13.18 -13.40
N LEU A 324 -0.34 -12.17 -14.14
CA LEU A 324 0.06 -11.98 -15.55
C LEU A 324 1.56 -11.76 -15.69
N ILE A 325 2.15 -10.89 -14.87
CA ILE A 325 3.61 -10.64 -14.88
C ILE A 325 4.39 -11.93 -14.60
N LYS A 326 3.92 -12.77 -13.67
CA LYS A 326 4.57 -14.04 -13.34
C LYS A 326 4.50 -15.04 -14.49
N LEU A 327 3.34 -15.15 -15.15
CA LEU A 327 3.13 -16.03 -16.29
C LEU A 327 3.95 -15.61 -17.51
N LEU A 328 4.00 -14.31 -17.81
CA LEU A 328 4.84 -13.74 -18.87
C LEU A 328 6.33 -14.02 -18.63
N ARG A 329 6.82 -13.79 -17.40
CA ARG A 329 8.21 -14.09 -17.02
C ARG A 329 8.53 -15.57 -17.14
N ARG A 330 7.63 -16.47 -16.70
CA ARG A 330 7.81 -17.92 -16.81
C ARG A 330 7.93 -18.39 -18.28
N ASN A 331 7.20 -17.74 -19.18
CA ASN A 331 7.22 -18.03 -20.60
C ASN A 331 8.28 -17.24 -21.38
N GLY A 332 9.08 -16.41 -20.70
CA GLY A 332 10.10 -15.57 -21.33
C GLY A 332 9.54 -14.52 -22.30
N LYS A 333 8.26 -14.15 -22.16
CA LYS A 333 7.58 -13.17 -23.03
C LYS A 333 7.39 -11.84 -22.30
N SER A 334 7.41 -10.72 -23.02
CA SER A 334 6.91 -9.44 -22.52
C SER A 334 5.43 -9.27 -22.88
N ILE A 335 4.73 -8.31 -22.26
CA ILE A 335 3.31 -8.06 -22.58
C ILE A 335 3.12 -7.68 -24.05
N GLY A 336 4.04 -6.89 -24.63
CA GLY A 336 4.00 -6.48 -26.04
C GLY A 336 4.31 -7.61 -27.03
N HIS A 337 4.87 -8.73 -26.58
CA HIS A 337 5.12 -9.92 -27.40
C HIS A 337 4.22 -11.11 -27.02
N SER A 338 3.18 -10.86 -26.22
CA SER A 338 2.18 -11.86 -25.85
C SER A 338 1.09 -11.98 -26.91
N LEU A 339 0.50 -13.17 -27.05
CA LEU A 339 -0.72 -13.37 -27.85
C LEU A 339 -1.99 -12.92 -27.12
N LEU A 340 -1.87 -12.61 -25.82
CA LEU A 340 -2.98 -12.11 -25.00
C LEU A 340 -3.30 -10.67 -25.40
N THR A 341 -4.49 -10.44 -25.93
CA THR A 341 -5.00 -9.08 -26.22
C THR A 341 -5.76 -8.51 -25.02
N PRO A 342 -5.90 -7.17 -24.92
CA PRO A 342 -6.68 -6.53 -23.86
C PRO A 342 -8.15 -6.99 -23.82
N GLU A 343 -8.75 -7.28 -24.97
CA GLU A 343 -10.14 -7.76 -25.08
C GLU A 343 -10.30 -9.16 -24.51
N TYR A 344 -9.34 -10.06 -24.78
CA TYR A 344 -9.32 -11.39 -24.22
C TYR A 344 -9.08 -11.36 -22.72
N PHE A 345 -8.18 -10.49 -22.25
CA PHE A 345 -7.97 -10.29 -20.82
C PHE A 345 -9.23 -9.76 -20.12
N SER A 346 -9.87 -8.73 -20.68
CA SER A 346 -11.16 -8.20 -20.19
C SER A 346 -12.22 -9.29 -20.10
N THR A 347 -12.35 -10.11 -21.14
CA THR A 347 -13.29 -11.24 -21.16
C THR A 347 -13.04 -12.21 -20.00
N ILE A 348 -11.79 -12.57 -19.74
CA ILE A 348 -11.43 -13.47 -18.62
C ILE A 348 -11.76 -12.83 -17.27
N MET A 349 -11.44 -11.55 -17.09
CA MET A 349 -11.73 -10.83 -15.84
C MET A 349 -13.24 -10.73 -15.60
N ASN A 350 -14.03 -10.47 -16.63
CA ASN A 350 -15.49 -10.39 -16.53
C ASN A 350 -16.13 -11.74 -16.19
N LEU A 351 -15.59 -12.84 -16.74
CA LEU A 351 -16.04 -14.19 -16.37
C LEU A 351 -15.70 -14.56 -14.93
N LEU A 352 -14.58 -14.05 -14.41
CA LEU A 352 -14.22 -14.22 -13.01
C LEU A 352 -15.14 -13.40 -12.10
N LEU A 353 -15.40 -12.14 -12.46
CA LEU A 353 -16.28 -11.24 -11.71
C LEU A 353 -17.73 -11.70 -11.69
N SER A 354 -18.23 -12.24 -12.80
CA SER A 354 -19.58 -12.82 -12.86
C SER A 354 -19.70 -14.12 -12.05
N GLY A 355 -18.58 -14.69 -11.61
CA GLY A 355 -18.51 -15.95 -10.87
C GLY A 355 -18.70 -17.20 -11.74
N GLU A 356 -18.73 -17.06 -13.08
CA GLU A 356 -18.81 -18.19 -14.03
C GLU A 356 -17.57 -19.09 -13.96
N ILE A 357 -16.42 -18.52 -13.63
CA ILE A 357 -15.17 -19.23 -13.34
C ILE A 357 -14.64 -18.79 -11.97
N HIS A 358 -13.73 -19.59 -11.40
CA HIS A 358 -13.00 -19.25 -10.18
C HIS A 358 -11.52 -19.03 -10.48
N SER A 359 -10.77 -18.53 -9.50
CA SER A 359 -9.39 -18.04 -9.71
C SER A 359 -8.44 -19.08 -10.32
N SER A 360 -8.53 -20.36 -9.98
CA SER A 360 -7.65 -21.38 -10.58
C SER A 360 -7.92 -21.60 -12.07
N ILE A 361 -9.19 -21.61 -12.48
CA ILE A 361 -9.60 -21.70 -13.89
C ILE A 361 -9.21 -20.43 -14.65
N ALA A 362 -9.38 -19.25 -14.05
CA ALA A 362 -8.94 -18.00 -14.66
C ALA A 362 -7.42 -18.00 -14.92
N LYS A 363 -6.59 -18.56 -14.02
CA LYS A 363 -5.15 -18.75 -14.25
C LYS A 363 -4.85 -19.71 -15.40
N GLN A 364 -5.54 -20.86 -15.44
CA GLN A 364 -5.39 -21.83 -16.53
C GLN A 364 -5.79 -21.23 -17.88
N LEU A 365 -6.88 -20.47 -17.91
CA LEU A 365 -7.38 -19.80 -19.10
C LEU A 365 -6.41 -18.72 -19.57
N LEU A 366 -5.88 -17.90 -18.66
CA LEU A 366 -4.85 -16.90 -18.98
C LEU A 366 -3.62 -17.55 -19.61
N GLN A 367 -3.15 -18.65 -19.01
CA GLN A 367 -2.01 -19.40 -19.52
C GLN A 367 -2.29 -19.97 -20.92
N ALA A 368 -3.44 -20.63 -21.13
CA ALA A 368 -3.83 -21.18 -22.41
C ALA A 368 -3.89 -20.10 -23.50
N VAL A 369 -4.47 -18.94 -23.22
CA VAL A 369 -4.55 -17.83 -24.18
C VAL A 369 -3.17 -17.24 -24.50
N ILE A 370 -2.26 -17.13 -23.53
CA ILE A 370 -0.88 -16.65 -23.77
C ILE A 370 -0.10 -17.62 -24.67
N GLU A 371 -0.40 -18.92 -24.59
CA GLU A 371 0.25 -19.98 -25.36
C GLU A 371 -0.34 -20.12 -26.77
N THR A 372 -1.68 -20.13 -26.90
CA THR A 372 -2.37 -20.45 -28.16
C THR A 372 -2.93 -19.24 -28.90
N GLY A 373 -3.23 -18.14 -28.20
CA GLY A 373 -3.94 -16.99 -28.76
C GLY A 373 -5.42 -17.24 -29.09
N GLU A 374 -5.98 -18.37 -28.64
CA GLU A 374 -7.39 -18.71 -28.88
C GLU A 374 -8.35 -17.87 -28.03
N ASN A 375 -9.61 -17.75 -28.49
CA ASN A 375 -10.64 -16.98 -27.78
C ASN A 375 -10.97 -17.63 -26.41
N PRO A 376 -10.99 -16.87 -25.30
CA PRO A 376 -11.27 -17.40 -23.97
C PRO A 376 -12.62 -18.13 -23.84
N VAL A 377 -13.66 -17.66 -24.53
CA VAL A 377 -15.01 -18.23 -24.47
C VAL A 377 -15.04 -19.61 -25.14
N ASP A 378 -14.33 -19.77 -26.25
CA ASP A 378 -14.26 -21.04 -26.97
C ASP A 378 -13.43 -22.07 -26.20
N LEU A 379 -12.34 -21.63 -25.55
CA LEU A 379 -11.57 -22.45 -24.62
C LEU A 379 -12.42 -22.99 -23.46
N ILE A 380 -13.26 -22.15 -22.87
CA ILE A 380 -14.18 -22.57 -21.81
C ILE A 380 -15.19 -23.60 -22.31
N LYS A 381 -15.80 -23.37 -23.48
CA LYS A 381 -16.79 -24.30 -24.04
C LYS A 381 -16.16 -25.65 -24.39
N ARG A 382 -15.00 -25.65 -25.05
CA ARG A 382 -14.29 -26.87 -25.47
C ARG A 382 -13.86 -27.72 -24.27
N ASN A 383 -13.39 -27.07 -23.22
CA ASN A 383 -12.85 -27.75 -22.03
C ASN A 383 -13.88 -27.90 -20.89
N ASN A 384 -15.12 -27.46 -21.11
CA ASN A 384 -16.21 -27.44 -20.12
C ASN A 384 -15.81 -26.79 -18.78
N TRP A 385 -15.09 -25.67 -18.83
CA TRP A 385 -14.48 -25.01 -17.66
C TRP A 385 -15.42 -24.13 -16.82
N ARG A 386 -16.74 -24.32 -16.95
CA ARG A 386 -17.71 -23.57 -16.15
C ARG A 386 -17.76 -24.08 -14.72
N LYS A 387 -17.86 -23.16 -13.77
CA LYS A 387 -18.00 -23.46 -12.35
C LYS A 387 -19.28 -24.25 -12.11
N ILE A 388 -19.15 -25.39 -11.45
CA ILE A 388 -20.30 -26.19 -11.00
C ILE A 388 -20.67 -25.71 -9.61
N THR A 389 -21.81 -25.00 -9.51
CA THR A 389 -22.42 -24.59 -8.23
C THR A 389 -23.70 -25.33 -7.91
N ASP A 390 -24.23 -26.11 -8.86
CA ASP A 390 -25.47 -26.86 -8.68
C ASP A 390 -25.31 -27.94 -7.62
N THR A 391 -26.05 -27.79 -6.53
CA THR A 391 -26.04 -28.71 -5.41
C THR A 391 -26.59 -30.09 -5.79
N GLU A 392 -27.49 -30.19 -6.77
CA GLU A 392 -28.05 -31.47 -7.20
C GLU A 392 -27.02 -32.34 -7.92
N ILE A 393 -26.09 -31.72 -8.66
CA ILE A 393 -24.99 -32.41 -9.34
C ILE A 393 -23.89 -32.78 -8.34
N LEU A 394 -23.57 -31.88 -7.40
CA LEU A 394 -22.48 -32.08 -6.45
C LEU A 394 -22.84 -33.05 -5.32
N TYR A 395 -24.10 -33.10 -4.89
CA TYR A 395 -24.52 -33.90 -3.73
C TYR A 395 -24.26 -35.42 -3.89
N PRO A 396 -24.56 -36.07 -5.03
CA PRO A 396 -24.21 -37.47 -5.26
C PRO A 396 -22.70 -37.72 -5.22
N ILE A 397 -21.91 -36.79 -5.75
CA ILE A 397 -20.43 -36.89 -5.75
C ILE A 397 -19.90 -36.81 -4.32
N VAL A 398 -20.38 -35.83 -3.56
CA VAL A 398 -20.04 -35.63 -2.14
C VAL A 398 -20.40 -36.87 -1.32
N LYS A 399 -21.61 -37.40 -1.48
CA LYS A 399 -22.06 -38.62 -0.82
C LYS A 399 -21.15 -39.82 -1.15
N SER A 400 -20.81 -40.00 -2.43
CA SER A 400 -19.87 -41.06 -2.83
C SER A 400 -18.49 -40.91 -2.16
N VAL A 401 -18.00 -39.68 -2.00
CA VAL A 401 -16.69 -39.43 -1.38
C VAL A 401 -16.73 -39.73 0.11
N VAL A 402 -17.82 -39.39 0.79
CA VAL A 402 -18.06 -39.74 2.19
C VAL A 402 -18.12 -41.26 2.39
N GLU A 403 -18.89 -41.96 1.55
CA GLU A 403 -19.04 -43.43 1.62
C GLU A 403 -17.72 -44.17 1.34
N THR A 404 -16.89 -43.65 0.42
CA THR A 404 -15.61 -44.27 0.04
C THR A 404 -14.50 -44.00 1.06
N ASN A 405 -14.65 -43.02 1.95
CA ASN A 405 -13.64 -42.62 2.94
C ASN A 405 -14.23 -42.60 4.36
N PRO A 406 -14.60 -43.78 4.92
CA PRO A 406 -15.32 -43.86 6.20
C PRO A 406 -14.45 -43.43 7.40
N VAL A 407 -13.14 -43.68 7.37
CA VAL A 407 -12.23 -43.33 8.48
C VAL A 407 -12.12 -41.81 8.62
N GLU A 408 -11.92 -41.12 7.51
CA GLU A 408 -11.80 -39.67 7.42
C GLU A 408 -13.12 -39.00 7.73
N SER A 409 -14.23 -39.60 7.27
CA SER A 409 -15.59 -39.12 7.56
C SER A 409 -15.93 -39.25 9.05
N GLU A 410 -15.52 -40.33 9.71
CA GLU A 410 -15.76 -40.53 11.15
C GLU A 410 -14.87 -39.60 12.00
N LYS A 411 -13.59 -39.44 11.64
CA LYS A 411 -12.72 -38.42 12.27
C LYS A 411 -13.31 -37.02 12.15
N LEU A 412 -13.86 -36.71 10.98
CA LEU A 412 -14.50 -35.43 10.72
C LEU A 412 -15.79 -35.26 11.53
N ARG A 413 -16.60 -36.32 11.73
CA ARG A 413 -17.75 -36.34 12.67
C ARG A 413 -17.34 -36.19 14.13
N MET A 414 -16.19 -36.74 14.51
CA MET A 414 -15.62 -36.59 15.85
C MET A 414 -15.03 -35.19 16.09
N GLY A 415 -15.02 -34.31 15.09
CA GLY A 415 -14.58 -32.92 15.21
C GLY A 415 -13.12 -32.66 14.78
N GLU A 416 -12.41 -33.66 14.25
CA GLU A 416 -11.11 -33.42 13.63
C GLU A 416 -11.31 -32.73 12.28
N MET A 417 -10.81 -31.50 12.14
CA MET A 417 -11.03 -30.68 10.92
C MET A 417 -10.02 -30.95 9.80
N ALA A 418 -8.89 -31.58 10.10
CA ALA A 418 -7.85 -31.88 9.11
C ALA A 418 -8.35 -32.71 7.91
N PRO A 419 -9.24 -33.71 8.08
CA PRO A 419 -9.82 -34.46 6.97
C PRO A 419 -10.76 -33.64 6.05
N LEU A 420 -11.25 -32.46 6.46
CA LEU A 420 -12.16 -31.66 5.63
C LEU A 420 -11.52 -31.22 4.32
N GLU A 421 -10.28 -30.72 4.38
CA GLU A 421 -9.56 -30.27 3.18
C GLU A 421 -9.21 -31.46 2.28
N PHE A 422 -8.90 -32.61 2.86
CA PHE A 422 -8.66 -33.85 2.12
C PHE A 422 -9.90 -34.30 1.34
N LEU A 423 -11.06 -34.40 2.00
CA LEU A 423 -12.32 -34.78 1.36
C LEU A 423 -12.75 -33.74 0.32
N THR A 424 -12.57 -32.44 0.60
CA THR A 424 -12.79 -31.37 -0.37
C THR A 424 -11.92 -31.58 -1.60
N GLY A 425 -10.63 -31.87 -1.42
CA GLY A 425 -9.69 -32.17 -2.51
C GLY A 425 -10.10 -33.36 -3.38
N LEU A 426 -10.67 -34.42 -2.78
CA LEU A 426 -11.18 -35.57 -3.51
C LEU A 426 -12.40 -35.23 -4.37
N VAL A 427 -13.34 -34.44 -3.84
CA VAL A 427 -14.50 -33.95 -4.61
C VAL A 427 -14.04 -33.01 -5.73
N MET A 428 -13.09 -32.12 -5.45
CA MET A 428 -12.48 -31.25 -6.46
C MET A 428 -11.79 -32.08 -7.56
N LYS A 429 -11.07 -33.15 -7.21
CA LYS A 429 -10.44 -34.05 -8.18
C LYS A 429 -11.47 -34.78 -9.06
N LYS A 430 -12.56 -35.27 -8.47
CA LYS A 430 -13.65 -35.93 -9.23
C LYS A 430 -14.39 -34.96 -10.16
N THR A 431 -14.38 -33.66 -9.86
CA THR A 431 -15.01 -32.62 -10.66
C THR A 431 -14.03 -31.87 -11.56
N ASN A 432 -12.80 -32.38 -11.74
CA ASN A 432 -11.73 -31.73 -12.52
C ASN A 432 -11.44 -30.28 -12.09
N GLY A 433 -11.63 -29.98 -10.81
CA GLY A 433 -11.46 -28.66 -10.23
C GLY A 433 -12.62 -27.71 -10.48
N LEU A 434 -13.72 -28.12 -11.12
CA LEU A 434 -14.81 -27.24 -11.55
C LEU A 434 -15.80 -26.89 -10.43
N ALA A 435 -15.89 -27.72 -9.40
CA ALA A 435 -16.81 -27.48 -8.29
C ALA A 435 -16.41 -26.25 -7.48
N SER A 436 -17.39 -25.53 -6.96
CA SER A 436 -17.13 -24.46 -5.98
C SER A 436 -16.62 -25.06 -4.66
N PRO A 437 -15.39 -24.76 -4.20
CA PRO A 437 -14.86 -25.31 -2.95
C PRO A 437 -15.75 -25.00 -1.74
N GLN A 438 -16.36 -23.81 -1.72
CA GLN A 438 -17.29 -23.40 -0.66
C GLN A 438 -18.55 -24.28 -0.65
N VAL A 439 -19.16 -24.53 -1.81
CA VAL A 439 -20.37 -25.36 -1.92
C VAL A 439 -20.04 -26.82 -1.57
N VAL A 440 -18.89 -27.34 -2.01
CA VAL A 440 -18.42 -28.67 -1.66
C VAL A 440 -18.24 -28.83 -0.16
N LYS A 441 -17.56 -27.86 0.49
CA LYS A 441 -17.39 -27.85 1.95
C LYS A 441 -18.74 -27.81 2.67
N GLN A 442 -19.69 -26.99 2.19
CA GLN A 442 -21.04 -26.93 2.75
C GLN A 442 -21.79 -28.27 2.62
N LEU A 443 -21.73 -28.91 1.45
CA LEU A 443 -22.39 -30.19 1.22
C LEU A 443 -21.75 -31.33 2.04
N LEU A 444 -20.42 -31.39 2.15
CA LEU A 444 -19.72 -32.37 2.99
C LEU A 444 -20.14 -32.24 4.46
N LYS A 445 -20.25 -31.00 4.95
CA LYS A 445 -20.70 -30.73 6.32
C LYS A 445 -22.16 -31.08 6.53
N LYS A 446 -23.02 -30.75 5.56
CA LYS A 446 -24.45 -31.10 5.59
C LYS A 446 -24.65 -32.61 5.61
N GLU A 447 -23.91 -33.34 4.78
CA GLU A 447 -23.98 -34.81 4.70
C GLU A 447 -23.50 -35.49 5.99
N LEU A 448 -22.47 -34.93 6.62
CA LEU A 448 -21.90 -35.46 7.87
C LEU A 448 -22.58 -34.88 9.13
N ASN A 449 -23.55 -33.97 8.97
CA ASN A 449 -24.24 -33.24 10.03
C ASN A 449 -23.30 -32.56 11.04
N ILE A 450 -22.20 -32.00 10.56
CA ILE A 450 -21.14 -31.41 11.40
C ILE A 450 -21.49 -29.96 11.69
N SER A 451 -21.62 -29.65 12.97
CA SER A 451 -21.89 -28.29 13.47
C SER A 451 -20.86 -27.93 14.54
N ILE A 452 -20.19 -26.78 14.41
CA ILE A 452 -19.09 -26.38 15.31
C ILE A 452 -19.36 -25.00 15.90
N VAL A 453 -19.16 -24.86 17.21
CA VAL A 453 -19.03 -23.58 17.90
C VAL A 453 -17.54 -23.27 18.08
N TYR A 454 -17.04 -22.22 17.44
CA TYR A 454 -15.67 -21.78 17.64
C TYR A 454 -15.58 -20.93 18.90
N VAL A 455 -14.63 -21.22 19.80
CA VAL A 455 -14.40 -20.43 21.02
C VAL A 455 -13.06 -19.72 20.89
N LEU A 456 -13.09 -18.42 20.58
CA LEU A 456 -11.91 -17.59 20.41
C LEU A 456 -11.49 -17.01 21.76
N SER A 457 -10.20 -17.11 22.11
CA SER A 457 -9.64 -16.57 23.34
C SER A 457 -8.80 -15.32 23.06
N MET A 458 -9.24 -14.17 23.54
CA MET A 458 -8.41 -12.94 23.60
C MET A 458 -7.65 -12.82 24.93
N GLY A 459 -8.15 -13.46 26.00
CA GLY A 459 -7.59 -13.40 27.34
C GLY A 459 -8.60 -12.91 28.38
N GLY A 460 -8.14 -12.11 29.34
CA GLY A 460 -8.94 -11.63 30.47
C GLY A 460 -9.17 -12.68 31.57
N ALA A 461 -9.85 -12.28 32.65
CA ALA A 461 -10.03 -13.12 33.84
C ALA A 461 -10.74 -14.46 33.55
N ILE A 462 -11.62 -14.51 32.54
CA ILE A 462 -12.32 -15.72 32.10
C ILE A 462 -11.37 -16.83 31.61
N CYS A 463 -10.19 -16.46 31.12
CA CYS A 463 -9.14 -17.36 30.67
C CYS A 463 -7.90 -17.27 31.56
N ALA A 464 -7.99 -16.71 32.77
CA ALA A 464 -6.83 -16.52 33.63
C ALA A 464 -6.65 -17.69 34.60
N ASP A 465 -5.41 -17.85 35.08
CA ASP A 465 -5.00 -18.87 36.05
C ASP A 465 -4.24 -18.16 37.18
N ARG A 466 -4.48 -18.58 38.42
CA ARG A 466 -3.89 -17.96 39.59
C ARG A 466 -2.65 -18.74 39.99
N ARG A 467 -1.48 -18.15 39.76
CA ARG A 467 -0.19 -18.76 40.17
C ARG A 467 -0.09 -18.83 41.70
N GLN A 468 0.75 -19.73 42.22
CA GLN A 468 0.92 -19.96 43.67
C GLN A 468 1.30 -18.73 44.49
N ASN A 469 1.81 -17.67 43.86
CA ASN A 469 2.14 -16.38 44.48
C ASN A 469 0.95 -15.38 44.53
N GLY A 470 -0.23 -15.77 44.04
CA GLY A 470 -1.44 -14.95 44.01
C GLY A 470 -1.59 -14.05 42.79
N GLU A 471 -0.60 -14.01 41.88
CA GLU A 471 -0.66 -13.27 40.61
C GLU A 471 -1.63 -13.94 39.63
N VAL A 472 -2.46 -13.12 38.98
CA VAL A 472 -3.34 -13.52 37.89
C VAL A 472 -2.56 -13.34 36.60
N SER A 473 -2.30 -14.44 35.87
CA SER A 473 -1.64 -14.38 34.56
C SER A 473 -2.62 -14.75 33.45
N ALA A 474 -2.53 -14.10 32.28
CA ALA A 474 -3.30 -14.50 31.11
C ALA A 474 -2.98 -15.96 30.77
N ALA A 475 -3.93 -16.87 30.97
CA ALA A 475 -3.67 -18.30 30.88
C ALA A 475 -3.91 -18.85 29.48
N ASP A 476 -3.45 -20.08 29.30
CA ASP A 476 -3.53 -20.80 28.04
C ASP A 476 -4.98 -21.22 27.74
N SER A 477 -5.25 -21.45 26.46
CA SER A 477 -6.47 -22.07 25.92
C SER A 477 -6.91 -23.37 26.63
N GLN A 478 -6.04 -23.97 27.45
CA GLN A 478 -6.33 -25.12 28.30
C GLN A 478 -7.42 -24.84 29.35
N VAL A 479 -7.45 -23.64 29.95
CA VAL A 479 -8.47 -23.29 30.96
C VAL A 479 -9.87 -23.24 30.32
N LEU A 480 -9.98 -22.67 29.12
CA LEU A 480 -11.24 -22.73 28.37
C LEU A 480 -11.63 -24.16 28.02
N ARG A 481 -10.67 -25.02 27.64
CA ARG A 481 -10.96 -26.43 27.35
C ARG A 481 -11.47 -27.17 28.58
N SER A 482 -10.95 -26.89 29.78
CA SER A 482 -11.46 -27.51 31.02
C SER A 482 -12.86 -26.99 31.37
N LEU A 483 -13.11 -25.69 31.24
CA LEU A 483 -14.45 -25.12 31.48
C LEU A 483 -15.50 -25.65 30.50
N LEU A 484 -15.10 -25.97 29.26
CA LEU A 484 -15.98 -26.56 28.27
C LEU A 484 -16.14 -28.09 28.44
N ALA A 485 -15.38 -28.76 29.30
CA ALA A 485 -15.48 -30.21 29.49
C ALA A 485 -16.86 -30.63 30.04
N ASP A 486 -17.49 -29.76 30.83
CA ASP A 486 -18.82 -29.97 31.44
C ASP A 486 -19.97 -29.35 30.61
N THR A 487 -19.68 -28.85 29.40
CA THR A 487 -20.73 -28.36 28.48
C THR A 487 -21.48 -29.49 27.76
N ASP A 488 -22.58 -29.13 27.11
CA ASP A 488 -23.41 -30.05 26.34
C ASP A 488 -22.58 -30.84 25.32
N LYS A 489 -22.41 -32.15 25.57
CA LYS A 489 -21.61 -33.07 24.73
C LYS A 489 -22.15 -33.24 23.31
N SER A 490 -23.36 -32.75 23.02
CA SER A 490 -23.92 -32.72 21.67
C SER A 490 -23.39 -31.57 20.81
N VAL A 491 -22.66 -30.61 21.39
CA VAL A 491 -22.09 -29.45 20.69
C VAL A 491 -20.58 -29.63 20.56
N HIS A 492 -20.08 -29.69 19.32
CA HIS A 492 -18.65 -29.67 19.08
C HIS A 492 -18.10 -28.25 19.22
N TYR A 493 -17.05 -28.09 20.03
CA TYR A 493 -16.37 -26.81 20.20
C TYR A 493 -14.89 -26.90 19.81
N GLN A 494 -14.38 -25.82 19.22
CA GLN A 494 -12.95 -25.68 18.93
C GLN A 494 -12.42 -24.39 19.56
N VAL A 495 -11.54 -24.55 20.56
CA VAL A 495 -10.86 -23.41 21.18
C VAL A 495 -9.73 -22.94 20.28
N VAL A 496 -9.76 -21.67 19.90
CA VAL A 496 -8.70 -21.02 19.11
C VAL A 496 -8.09 -19.88 19.92
N PRO A 497 -6.78 -19.95 20.23
CA PRO A 497 -6.09 -18.84 20.85
C PRO A 497 -5.88 -17.71 19.82
N VAL A 498 -6.41 -16.52 20.11
CA VAL A 498 -6.15 -15.30 19.33
C VAL A 498 -5.03 -14.49 20.00
N GLY A 499 -5.04 -14.42 21.34
CA GLY A 499 -4.02 -13.77 22.15
C GLY A 499 -3.95 -14.33 23.57
N LYS A 500 -2.90 -13.92 24.30
CA LYS A 500 -2.72 -14.16 25.74
C LYS A 500 -2.54 -12.80 26.44
N LEU A 501 -3.59 -11.98 26.42
CA LEU A 501 -3.50 -10.58 26.83
C LEU A 501 -4.34 -10.29 28.08
N LEU A 502 -3.85 -9.35 28.88
CA LEU A 502 -4.72 -8.63 29.80
C LEU A 502 -5.57 -7.63 28.99
N SER A 503 -6.78 -7.34 29.44
CA SER A 503 -7.73 -6.55 28.64
C SER A 503 -7.27 -5.10 28.43
N GLU A 504 -6.60 -4.50 29.41
CA GLU A 504 -5.94 -3.20 29.32
C GLU A 504 -4.70 -3.16 28.41
N GLU A 505 -4.19 -4.30 27.93
CA GLU A 505 -3.02 -4.37 27.03
C GLU A 505 -3.41 -4.51 25.55
N ILE A 506 -4.70 -4.50 25.22
CA ILE A 506 -5.17 -4.66 23.83
C ILE A 506 -4.69 -3.49 22.96
N GLU A 507 -3.99 -3.83 21.88
CA GLU A 507 -3.56 -2.91 20.83
C GLU A 507 -4.42 -3.04 19.56
N PRO A 508 -4.37 -2.06 18.64
CA PRO A 508 -5.03 -2.16 17.33
C PRO A 508 -4.69 -3.43 16.55
N SER A 509 -3.47 -3.98 16.73
CA SER A 509 -3.08 -5.23 16.08
C SER A 509 -3.79 -6.47 16.62
N ASP A 510 -4.26 -6.45 17.86
CA ASP A 510 -4.99 -7.56 18.47
C ASP A 510 -6.44 -7.56 18.00
N TRP A 511 -7.04 -6.38 17.82
CA TRP A 511 -8.30 -6.26 17.10
C TRP A 511 -8.20 -6.76 15.66
N ALA A 512 -7.11 -6.45 14.95
CA ALA A 512 -6.89 -7.00 13.61
C ALA A 512 -6.86 -8.54 13.62
N ALA A 513 -6.16 -9.14 14.58
CA ALA A 513 -6.09 -10.60 14.72
C ALA A 513 -7.46 -11.21 15.03
N LEU A 514 -8.24 -10.60 15.93
CA LEU A 514 -9.59 -11.04 16.26
C LEU A 514 -10.54 -10.95 15.07
N ILE A 515 -10.53 -9.83 14.34
CA ILE A 515 -11.36 -9.62 13.16
C ILE A 515 -11.03 -10.66 12.09
N ALA A 516 -9.74 -10.86 11.79
CA ALA A 516 -9.29 -11.84 10.81
C ALA A 516 -9.72 -13.26 11.19
N GLU A 517 -9.64 -13.61 12.47
CA GLU A 517 -10.00 -14.95 12.94
C GLU A 517 -11.52 -15.18 12.89
N VAL A 518 -12.33 -14.20 13.29
CA VAL A 518 -13.80 -14.25 13.15
C VAL A 518 -14.19 -14.39 11.69
N ALA A 519 -13.63 -13.56 10.80
CA ALA A 519 -13.89 -13.61 9.36
C ALA A 519 -13.48 -14.97 8.76
N ALA A 520 -12.30 -15.49 9.13
CA ALA A 520 -11.83 -16.79 8.67
C ALA A 520 -12.77 -17.92 9.10
N ARG A 521 -13.28 -17.90 10.34
CA ARG A 521 -14.24 -18.92 10.84
C ARG A 521 -15.62 -18.82 10.21
N ILE A 522 -16.07 -17.63 9.85
CA ILE A 522 -17.29 -17.47 9.06
C ILE A 522 -17.08 -18.03 7.65
N ALA A 523 -15.97 -17.69 7.01
CA ALA A 523 -15.66 -18.10 5.64
C ALA A 523 -15.40 -19.60 5.47
N THR A 524 -15.00 -20.32 6.53
CA THR A 524 -14.96 -21.78 6.46
C THR A 524 -16.34 -22.36 6.13
N GLY A 525 -17.43 -21.70 6.55
CA GLY A 525 -18.80 -22.19 6.47
C GLY A 525 -19.07 -23.41 7.36
N THR A 526 -18.29 -23.62 8.43
CA THR A 526 -18.55 -24.67 9.47
C THR A 526 -19.17 -24.08 10.73
N ALA A 527 -19.07 -22.77 10.92
CA ALA A 527 -19.45 -22.14 12.17
C ALA A 527 -20.98 -22.09 12.29
N ASN A 528 -21.51 -22.78 13.30
CA ASN A 528 -22.89 -22.59 13.74
C ASN A 528 -22.99 -21.43 14.74
N GLY A 529 -21.87 -21.10 15.37
CA GLY A 529 -21.73 -19.95 16.24
C GLY A 529 -20.26 -19.70 16.55
N ILE A 530 -19.95 -18.48 16.94
CA ILE A 530 -18.62 -18.07 17.38
C ILE A 530 -18.78 -17.46 18.76
N VAL A 531 -18.03 -17.95 19.74
CA VAL A 531 -17.94 -17.38 21.08
C VAL A 531 -16.60 -16.69 21.22
N VAL A 532 -16.58 -15.45 21.68
CA VAL A 532 -15.34 -14.70 21.97
C VAL A 532 -15.23 -14.53 23.48
N ALA A 533 -14.26 -15.20 24.09
CA ALA A 533 -13.88 -15.02 25.48
C ALA A 533 -12.95 -13.80 25.59
N HIS A 534 -13.41 -12.79 26.32
CA HIS A 534 -12.78 -11.48 26.44
C HIS A 534 -12.76 -11.07 27.92
N GLY A 535 -11.95 -10.09 28.31
CA GLY A 535 -12.07 -9.49 29.65
C GLY A 535 -13.03 -8.32 29.69
N THR A 536 -13.43 -7.94 30.90
CA THR A 536 -14.51 -6.98 31.15
C THR A 536 -14.14 -5.54 30.78
N ASP A 537 -12.88 -5.15 30.96
CA ASP A 537 -12.47 -3.75 30.99
C ASP A 537 -12.55 -3.07 29.61
N THR A 538 -12.25 -3.81 28.54
CA THR A 538 -12.26 -3.30 27.16
C THR A 538 -13.38 -3.90 26.30
N LEU A 539 -14.28 -4.71 26.89
CA LEU A 539 -15.40 -5.32 26.18
C LEU A 539 -16.31 -4.28 25.50
N ALA A 540 -16.49 -3.11 26.13
CA ALA A 540 -17.27 -2.00 25.61
C ALA A 540 -16.74 -1.42 24.29
N TYR A 541 -15.48 -1.67 23.92
CA TYR A 541 -14.88 -1.28 22.64
C TYR A 541 -14.90 -2.42 21.62
N THR A 542 -14.54 -3.63 22.06
CA THR A 542 -14.46 -4.80 21.16
C THR A 542 -15.83 -5.27 20.69
N ALA A 543 -16.85 -5.25 21.56
CA ALA A 543 -18.20 -5.69 21.21
C ALA A 543 -18.86 -4.85 20.09
N PRO A 544 -18.90 -3.51 20.17
CA PRO A 544 -19.45 -2.72 19.07
C PRO A 544 -18.61 -2.84 17.79
N LEU A 545 -17.29 -3.02 17.87
CA LEU A 545 -16.44 -3.21 16.70
C LEU A 545 -16.83 -4.47 15.92
N LEU A 546 -17.00 -5.60 16.62
CA LEU A 546 -17.47 -6.84 15.99
C LEU A 546 -18.91 -6.71 15.48
N PHE A 547 -19.77 -5.97 16.18
CA PHE A 547 -21.13 -5.69 15.69
C PHE A 547 -21.11 -4.94 14.36
N TRP A 548 -20.31 -3.89 14.23
CA TRP A 548 -20.24 -3.12 12.99
C TRP A 548 -19.77 -3.95 11.80
N LEU A 549 -18.87 -4.90 12.02
CA LEU A 549 -18.29 -5.71 10.95
C LEU A 549 -19.08 -7.01 10.63
N PHE A 550 -19.70 -7.63 11.64
CA PHE A 550 -20.24 -9.01 11.55
C PHE A 550 -21.72 -9.17 11.91
N SER A 551 -22.46 -8.09 12.11
CA SER A 551 -23.89 -8.17 12.50
C SER A 551 -24.83 -8.78 11.44
N ASP A 552 -24.36 -8.98 10.20
CA ASP A 552 -25.11 -9.65 9.12
C ASP A 552 -24.31 -10.77 8.42
N CYS A 553 -23.51 -11.54 9.16
CA CYS A 553 -22.60 -12.55 8.58
C CYS A 553 -23.18 -13.99 8.52
N GLY A 554 -24.46 -14.18 8.86
CA GLY A 554 -25.14 -15.47 8.83
C GLY A 554 -24.84 -16.41 10.00
N VAL A 555 -23.88 -16.06 10.86
CA VAL A 555 -23.43 -16.84 12.02
C VAL A 555 -23.54 -15.97 13.29
N PRO A 556 -24.14 -16.46 14.39
CA PRO A 556 -24.18 -15.72 15.64
C PRO A 556 -22.77 -15.61 16.25
N VAL A 557 -22.33 -14.38 16.52
CA VAL A 557 -21.10 -14.06 17.26
C VAL A 557 -21.48 -13.62 18.68
N VAL A 558 -21.04 -14.36 19.69
CA VAL A 558 -21.40 -14.12 21.09
C VAL A 558 -20.15 -13.81 21.89
N ILE A 559 -20.10 -12.66 22.54
CA ILE A 559 -18.94 -12.23 23.32
C ILE A 559 -19.28 -12.39 24.79
N THR A 560 -18.36 -12.94 25.57
CA THR A 560 -18.54 -13.22 26.99
C THR A 560 -17.29 -12.85 27.77
N ALA A 561 -17.47 -12.60 29.06
CA ALA A 561 -16.41 -12.21 29.98
C ALA A 561 -16.71 -12.71 31.39
N SER A 562 -15.73 -12.59 32.28
CA SER A 562 -15.88 -12.88 33.70
C SER A 562 -15.20 -11.79 34.53
N SER A 563 -15.83 -11.37 35.62
CA SER A 563 -15.22 -10.44 36.58
C SER A 563 -14.26 -11.13 37.55
N ALA A 564 -14.35 -12.46 37.64
CA ALA A 564 -13.59 -13.31 38.53
C ALA A 564 -12.82 -14.38 37.75
N VAL A 565 -11.68 -14.81 38.30
CA VAL A 565 -10.88 -15.92 37.76
C VAL A 565 -11.60 -17.25 38.05
N PRO A 566 -11.56 -18.24 37.14
CA PRO A 566 -12.24 -19.53 37.30
C PRO A 566 -12.05 -20.21 38.67
N ASP A 567 -10.85 -20.15 39.25
CA ASP A 567 -10.56 -20.76 40.56
C ASP A 567 -11.28 -20.10 41.74
N SER A 568 -11.77 -18.87 41.55
CA SER A 568 -12.37 -18.04 42.59
C SER A 568 -13.90 -17.97 42.54
N SER A 569 -14.51 -18.35 41.42
CA SER A 569 -15.94 -18.22 41.17
C SER A 569 -16.37 -19.07 39.98
N ASP A 570 -17.58 -19.62 40.04
CA ASP A 570 -18.23 -20.32 38.92
C ASP A 570 -18.76 -19.38 37.82
N GLU A 571 -18.59 -18.05 37.98
CA GLU A 571 -19.04 -17.03 37.01
C GLU A 571 -18.48 -17.28 35.60
N ALA A 572 -17.18 -17.60 35.50
CA ALA A 572 -16.52 -17.84 34.22
C ALA A 572 -17.16 -19.02 33.47
N GLU A 573 -17.41 -20.12 34.18
CA GLU A 573 -18.07 -21.31 33.63
C GLU A 573 -19.51 -21.01 33.24
N ARG A 574 -20.29 -20.35 34.12
CA ARG A 574 -21.68 -19.99 33.85
C ARG A 574 -21.81 -19.07 32.63
N ASN A 575 -20.96 -18.06 32.53
CA ASN A 575 -20.97 -17.10 31.42
C ASN A 575 -20.53 -17.75 30.10
N LEU A 576 -19.54 -18.63 30.13
CA LEU A 576 -19.10 -19.37 28.94
C LEU A 576 -20.18 -20.34 28.45
N ASN A 577 -20.79 -21.11 29.35
CA ASN A 577 -21.85 -22.06 29.05
C ASN A 577 -23.09 -21.35 28.48
N PHE A 578 -23.45 -20.20 29.04
CA PHE A 578 -24.53 -19.37 28.53
C PHE A 578 -24.22 -18.80 27.14
N ALA A 579 -22.97 -18.40 26.89
CA ALA A 579 -22.53 -17.89 25.59
C ALA A 579 -22.56 -18.98 24.51
N VAL A 580 -22.06 -20.19 24.80
CA VAL A 580 -22.11 -21.33 23.88
C VAL A 580 -23.56 -21.70 23.54
N LYS A 581 -24.44 -21.81 24.55
CA LYS A 581 -25.87 -22.07 24.32
C LYS A 581 -26.52 -20.98 23.48
N THR A 582 -26.14 -19.72 23.67
CA THR A 582 -26.63 -18.60 22.87
C THR A 582 -26.16 -18.72 21.43
N ALA A 583 -24.89 -19.05 21.21
CA ALA A 583 -24.30 -19.23 19.88
C ALA A 583 -24.96 -20.38 19.11
N CYS A 584 -25.39 -21.46 19.78
CA CYS A 584 -26.11 -22.55 19.11
C CYS A 584 -27.56 -22.21 18.73
N ASN A 585 -28.25 -21.40 19.54
CA ASN A 585 -29.70 -21.25 19.48
C ASN A 585 -30.17 -19.93 18.86
N LYS A 586 -29.32 -18.91 18.81
CA LYS A 586 -29.68 -17.61 18.25
C LYS A 586 -29.48 -17.59 16.74
N LYS A 587 -30.26 -16.74 16.09
CA LYS A 587 -30.08 -16.41 14.67
C LYS A 587 -28.86 -15.48 14.53
N ASN A 588 -28.44 -15.25 13.29
CA ASN A 588 -27.41 -14.28 12.89
C ASN A 588 -27.43 -13.01 13.75
N GLY A 589 -26.25 -12.46 14.07
CA GLY A 589 -26.07 -11.25 14.86
C GLY A 589 -24.90 -11.32 15.83
N VAL A 590 -24.56 -10.17 16.42
CA VAL A 590 -23.54 -10.05 17.48
C VAL A 590 -24.22 -9.80 18.82
N TYR A 591 -23.83 -10.58 19.83
CA TYR A 591 -24.45 -10.62 21.14
C TYR A 591 -23.39 -10.49 22.24
N VAL A 592 -23.75 -9.87 23.36
CA VAL A 592 -22.95 -9.93 24.59
C VAL A 592 -23.71 -10.79 25.61
N ALA A 593 -23.08 -11.85 26.10
CA ALA A 593 -23.65 -12.78 27.06
C ALA A 593 -22.88 -12.65 28.39
N PHE A 594 -23.55 -12.17 29.44
CA PHE A 594 -22.90 -11.93 30.73
C PHE A 594 -23.91 -12.06 31.88
N ASN A 595 -23.57 -12.80 32.93
CA ASN A 595 -24.41 -13.07 34.11
C ASN A 595 -25.86 -13.48 33.77
N GLY A 596 -26.02 -14.35 32.77
CA GLY A 596 -27.33 -14.84 32.31
C GLY A 596 -28.17 -13.82 31.53
N LYS A 597 -27.64 -12.62 31.26
CA LYS A 597 -28.29 -11.58 30.45
C LYS A 597 -27.69 -11.52 29.05
N LEU A 598 -28.55 -11.23 28.09
CA LEU A 598 -28.17 -10.93 26.71
C LEU A 598 -28.23 -9.41 26.54
N LEU A 599 -27.08 -8.80 26.24
CA LEU A 599 -26.89 -7.37 26.13
C LEU A 599 -26.54 -7.00 24.69
N SER A 600 -26.90 -5.79 24.28
CA SER A 600 -26.49 -5.28 22.97
C SER A 600 -24.98 -5.01 22.97
N PRO A 601 -24.26 -5.35 21.89
CA PRO A 601 -22.87 -4.92 21.72
C PRO A 601 -22.74 -3.38 21.60
N LEU A 602 -23.80 -2.69 21.16
CA LEU A 602 -23.81 -1.23 21.10
C LEU A 602 -24.18 -0.62 22.46
N ASN A 603 -23.59 0.54 22.74
CA ASN A 603 -23.80 1.31 23.96
C ASN A 603 -23.56 0.55 25.26
N LEU A 604 -22.70 -0.46 25.22
CA LEU A 604 -22.33 -1.24 26.38
C LEU A 604 -21.45 -0.39 27.32
N LYS A 605 -21.79 -0.33 28.61
CA LYS A 605 -21.00 0.32 29.67
C LYS A 605 -20.84 -0.63 30.85
N PHE A 606 -19.66 -0.61 31.46
CA PHE A 606 -19.36 -1.41 32.65
C PHE A 606 -19.55 -0.58 33.92
N GLU A 607 -20.39 -1.04 34.85
CA GLU A 607 -20.75 -0.30 36.07
C GLU A 607 -20.44 -1.13 37.33
N LYS A 608 -19.27 -0.93 37.97
CA LYS A 608 -19.00 -1.40 39.34
C LYS A 608 -19.51 -0.33 40.31
N PRO A 609 -20.53 -0.61 41.17
CA PRO A 609 -20.66 -1.85 41.95
C PRO A 609 -21.96 -2.65 41.69
N SER A 610 -22.55 -2.55 40.50
CA SER A 610 -23.80 -3.26 40.19
C SER A 610 -23.63 -4.79 40.27
N PRO A 611 -24.55 -5.54 40.90
CA PRO A 611 -24.56 -7.01 40.87
C PRO A 611 -24.62 -7.59 39.45
N ASP A 612 -25.08 -6.79 38.49
CA ASP A 612 -25.39 -7.19 37.12
C ASP A 612 -24.25 -6.92 36.11
N GLY A 613 -23.21 -6.16 36.50
CA GLY A 613 -22.09 -5.83 35.64
C GLY A 613 -22.42 -4.78 34.56
N PHE A 614 -22.66 -5.22 33.32
CA PHE A 614 -22.83 -4.34 32.15
C PHE A 614 -24.26 -3.83 31.95
N THR A 615 -24.39 -2.61 31.42
CA THR A 615 -25.66 -1.98 31.03
C THR A 615 -25.58 -1.44 29.60
N ASN A 616 -26.73 -1.33 28.90
CA ASN A 616 -26.81 -0.66 27.59
C ASN A 616 -27.37 0.75 27.76
N TRP A 617 -26.52 1.77 27.57
CA TRP A 617 -26.94 3.16 27.60
C TRP A 617 -27.80 3.52 26.39
N ASN A 618 -28.75 4.44 26.57
CA ASN A 618 -29.57 5.02 25.49
C ASN A 618 -30.39 4.06 24.60
N MET A 619 -30.50 2.78 24.96
CA MET A 619 -31.19 1.77 24.15
C MET A 619 -32.42 1.23 24.88
N LYS A 620 -33.62 1.48 24.33
CA LYS A 620 -34.87 0.90 24.84
C LYS A 620 -35.00 -0.59 24.54
N LYS A 621 -34.42 -1.04 23.43
CA LYS A 621 -34.41 -2.44 22.97
C LYS A 621 -33.00 -2.79 22.49
N PRO A 622 -32.43 -3.92 22.94
CA PRO A 622 -31.13 -4.37 22.45
C PRO A 622 -31.13 -4.61 20.93
N VAL A 623 -30.05 -4.22 20.25
CA VAL A 623 -29.84 -4.48 18.83
C VAL A 623 -28.72 -5.51 18.70
N TYR A 624 -28.94 -6.54 17.87
CA TYR A 624 -28.00 -7.63 17.65
C TYR A 624 -27.62 -7.81 16.17
N THR A 625 -28.44 -7.31 15.25
CA THR A 625 -28.21 -7.39 13.80
C THR A 625 -28.33 -6.02 13.14
N CYS A 626 -27.67 -5.85 11.98
CA CYS A 626 -27.83 -4.66 11.15
C CYS A 626 -27.96 -5.07 9.67
N THR A 627 -29.18 -5.06 9.12
CA THR A 627 -29.44 -5.46 7.72
C THR A 627 -29.42 -4.29 6.72
N SER A 628 -29.29 -3.06 7.21
CA SER A 628 -29.38 -1.83 6.40
C SER A 628 -28.35 -0.76 6.76
N GLY A 629 -27.33 -1.11 7.54
CA GLY A 629 -26.22 -0.21 7.87
C GLY A 629 -25.19 -0.12 6.75
N PRO A 630 -24.32 0.92 6.73
CA PRO A 630 -23.26 1.09 5.74
C PRO A 630 -22.24 -0.07 5.70
N PHE A 631 -22.24 -0.95 6.72
CA PHE A 631 -21.37 -2.14 6.77
C PHE A 631 -22.09 -3.47 6.52
N ALA A 632 -23.36 -3.44 6.09
CA ALA A 632 -24.11 -4.66 5.83
C ALA A 632 -23.35 -5.55 4.81
N LYS A 633 -23.20 -6.84 5.14
CA LYS A 633 -22.52 -7.87 4.31
C LYS A 633 -20.99 -7.72 4.13
N GLN A 634 -20.33 -6.78 4.80
CA GLN A 634 -18.87 -6.58 4.74
C GLN A 634 -18.08 -7.73 5.39
N GLY A 635 -18.63 -8.38 6.43
CA GLY A 635 -17.94 -9.43 7.18
C GLY A 635 -17.45 -10.63 6.36
N ASN A 636 -18.08 -10.92 5.22
CA ASN A 636 -17.63 -11.99 4.31
C ASN A 636 -16.46 -11.56 3.41
N VAL A 637 -16.31 -10.26 3.14
CA VAL A 637 -15.23 -9.67 2.32
C VAL A 637 -13.91 -9.67 3.11
N LEU A 638 -13.98 -9.53 4.44
CA LEU A 638 -12.82 -9.48 5.33
C LEU A 638 -12.06 -10.82 5.46
N ALA A 639 -12.63 -11.93 5.00
CA ALA A 639 -11.98 -13.24 5.10
C ALA A 639 -10.74 -13.36 4.20
N GLU A 640 -10.65 -12.54 3.14
CA GLU A 640 -9.51 -12.48 2.23
C GLU A 640 -8.58 -11.29 2.50
N ALA A 641 -8.87 -10.49 3.53
CA ALA A 641 -8.09 -9.31 3.87
C ALA A 641 -6.71 -9.70 4.43
N ASP A 642 -5.66 -9.02 3.96
CA ASP A 642 -4.29 -9.25 4.43
C ASP A 642 -4.14 -8.75 5.88
N MET A 643 -3.67 -9.63 6.76
CA MET A 643 -3.45 -9.36 8.19
C MET A 643 -2.51 -8.17 8.43
N TYR A 644 -1.48 -8.00 7.59
CA TYR A 644 -0.57 -6.87 7.69
C TYR A 644 -1.28 -5.56 7.34
N VAL A 645 -2.07 -5.56 6.26
CA VAL A 645 -2.86 -4.39 5.83
C VAL A 645 -3.87 -4.00 6.91
N LEU A 646 -4.62 -4.97 7.46
CA LEU A 646 -5.59 -4.71 8.51
C LEU A 646 -4.96 -4.10 9.76
N LYS A 647 -3.77 -4.60 10.16
CA LYS A 647 -2.99 -4.03 11.27
C LYS A 647 -2.59 -2.59 11.01
N GLN A 648 -2.12 -2.28 9.80
CA GLN A 648 -1.72 -0.91 9.45
C GLN A 648 -2.91 0.05 9.42
N ILE A 649 -4.04 -0.35 8.84
CA ILE A 649 -5.26 0.47 8.82
C ILE A 649 -5.69 0.85 10.24
N LEU A 650 -5.77 -0.13 11.16
CA LEU A 650 -6.19 0.13 12.53
C LEU A 650 -5.16 0.97 13.30
N LYS A 651 -3.86 0.79 13.07
CA LYS A 651 -2.81 1.64 13.66
C LYS A 651 -2.88 3.08 13.15
N ASP A 652 -3.07 3.26 11.85
CA ASP A 652 -3.21 4.58 11.24
C ASP A 652 -4.47 5.30 11.72
N ALA A 653 -5.58 4.58 11.86
CA ALA A 653 -6.81 5.10 12.43
C ALA A 653 -6.59 5.56 13.88
N ALA A 654 -5.92 4.74 14.70
CA ALA A 654 -5.58 5.09 16.08
C ALA A 654 -4.68 6.35 16.15
N ASN A 655 -3.69 6.47 15.28
CA ASN A 655 -2.77 7.61 15.23
C ASN A 655 -3.43 8.92 14.78
N LYS A 656 -4.54 8.83 14.02
CA LYS A 656 -5.25 10.00 13.49
C LYS A 656 -6.42 10.44 14.36
N MET A 657 -6.72 9.73 15.46
CA MET A 657 -7.86 10.03 16.32
C MET A 657 -7.49 10.55 17.70
N LEU A 658 -8.42 11.28 18.33
CA LEU A 658 -8.32 11.71 19.72
C LEU A 658 -9.68 11.71 20.39
N VAL A 659 -9.72 11.27 21.65
CA VAL A 659 -10.90 11.41 22.51
C VAL A 659 -10.67 12.55 23.50
N CYS A 660 -11.66 13.42 23.62
CA CYS A 660 -11.58 14.62 24.42
C CYS A 660 -12.86 14.78 25.25
N LYS A 661 -12.73 14.57 26.56
CA LYS A 661 -13.78 14.89 27.51
C LYS A 661 -13.86 16.40 27.71
N VAL A 662 -15.03 16.99 27.50
CA VAL A 662 -15.22 18.43 27.67
C VAL A 662 -15.35 18.77 29.16
N TYR A 663 -14.47 19.65 29.66
CA TYR A 663 -14.49 20.14 31.04
C TYR A 663 -14.37 21.68 31.10
N PRO A 664 -14.75 22.36 32.20
CA PRO A 664 -14.63 23.80 32.29
C PRO A 664 -13.15 24.19 32.37
N GLY A 665 -12.72 25.11 31.51
CA GLY A 665 -11.30 25.51 31.42
C GLY A 665 -10.48 24.73 30.38
N LEU A 666 -11.12 23.89 29.55
CA LEU A 666 -10.48 23.25 28.41
C LEU A 666 -9.85 24.29 27.46
N ARG A 667 -8.54 24.17 27.21
CA ARG A 667 -7.79 25.08 26.31
C ARG A 667 -7.68 24.50 24.92
N SER A 668 -8.33 25.14 23.94
CA SER A 668 -8.31 24.71 22.53
C SER A 668 -6.90 24.56 21.94
N GLU A 669 -5.96 25.40 22.37
CA GLU A 669 -4.59 25.45 21.82
C GLU A 669 -3.81 24.14 22.01
N ILE A 670 -4.04 23.42 23.10
CA ILE A 670 -3.37 22.12 23.36
C ILE A 670 -3.79 21.11 22.30
N TYR A 671 -5.08 21.04 22.01
CA TYR A 671 -5.65 20.14 21.02
C TYR A 671 -5.25 20.53 19.59
N LEU A 672 -5.11 21.83 19.32
CA LEU A 672 -4.66 22.31 18.02
C LEU A 672 -3.21 21.91 17.70
N ARG A 673 -2.34 21.78 18.71
CA ARG A 673 -0.99 21.21 18.51
C ARG A 673 -1.06 19.73 18.11
N LEU A 674 -1.96 18.95 18.69
CA LEU A 674 -2.17 17.56 18.29
C LEU A 674 -2.72 17.46 16.86
N VAL A 675 -3.55 18.43 16.45
CA VAL A 675 -3.98 18.55 15.05
C VAL A 675 -2.78 18.83 14.12
N ASP A 676 -1.84 19.67 14.55
CA ASP A 676 -0.60 19.92 13.80
C ASP A 676 0.27 18.67 13.65
N GLU A 677 0.30 17.81 14.66
CA GLU A 677 1.00 16.50 14.64
C GLU A 677 0.27 15.41 13.83
N GLY A 678 -0.91 15.68 13.28
CA GLY A 678 -1.60 14.76 12.36
C GLY A 678 -2.96 14.22 12.82
N VAL A 679 -3.46 14.62 14.00
CA VAL A 679 -4.82 14.24 14.42
C VAL A 679 -5.86 14.86 13.49
N ARG A 680 -6.79 14.05 12.99
CA ARG A 680 -7.87 14.46 12.08
C ARG A 680 -9.27 14.15 12.62
N TYR A 681 -9.43 13.14 13.47
CA TYR A 681 -10.74 12.73 14.00
C TYR A 681 -10.80 12.97 15.50
N ILE A 682 -11.70 13.84 15.95
CA ILE A 682 -11.79 14.23 17.36
C ILE A 682 -13.17 13.87 17.91
N PHE A 683 -13.20 12.97 18.90
CA PHE A 683 -14.40 12.61 19.65
C PHE A 683 -14.54 13.52 20.86
N LEU A 684 -15.59 14.34 20.88
CA LEU A 684 -15.89 15.27 21.97
C LEU A 684 -16.98 14.68 22.86
N GLU A 685 -16.65 14.37 24.12
CA GLU A 685 -17.67 14.00 25.10
C GLU A 685 -18.26 15.26 25.73
N LEU A 686 -19.47 15.60 25.34
CA LEU A 686 -20.18 16.81 25.74
C LEU A 686 -20.99 16.61 27.03
N TYR A 687 -21.39 17.71 27.65
CA TYR A 687 -22.27 17.66 28.82
C TYR A 687 -23.71 17.37 28.43
N GLU A 688 -24.38 16.54 29.24
CA GLU A 688 -25.79 16.19 29.12
C GLU A 688 -26.21 15.96 27.65
N THR A 689 -27.18 16.71 27.13
CA THR A 689 -27.74 16.56 25.78
C THR A 689 -26.89 17.16 24.66
N GLY A 690 -25.62 17.50 24.92
CA GLY A 690 -24.67 17.95 23.91
C GLY A 690 -24.23 19.40 24.04
N THR A 691 -24.05 19.92 25.26
CA THR A 691 -23.61 21.30 25.49
C THR A 691 -22.10 21.41 25.70
N GLY A 692 -21.54 22.54 25.27
CA GLY A 692 -20.11 22.86 25.37
C GLY A 692 -19.87 24.37 25.26
N SER A 693 -18.75 24.85 25.81
CA SER A 693 -18.41 26.27 25.77
C SER A 693 -18.11 26.72 24.33
N MET A 694 -18.90 27.68 23.84
CA MET A 694 -18.74 28.32 22.52
C MET A 694 -18.45 29.83 22.64
N ARG A 695 -17.87 30.26 23.77
CA ARG A 695 -17.44 31.65 23.99
C ARG A 695 -16.25 32.00 23.07
N SER A 696 -16.09 33.29 22.76
CA SER A 696 -14.89 33.78 22.09
C SER A 696 -13.76 33.93 23.12
N SER A 697 -13.12 32.82 23.48
CA SER A 697 -12.00 32.77 24.43
C SER A 697 -11.12 31.54 24.16
N ASP A 698 -9.91 31.50 24.69
CA ASP A 698 -9.02 30.34 24.57
C ASP A 698 -9.52 29.11 25.36
N TYR A 699 -10.37 29.33 26.36
CA TYR A 699 -11.00 28.31 27.22
C TYR A 699 -12.35 27.79 26.68
N SER A 700 -12.47 27.72 25.37
CA SER A 700 -13.71 27.39 24.64
C SER A 700 -13.41 26.36 23.57
N LEU A 701 -14.42 25.61 23.10
CA LEU A 701 -14.28 24.68 21.96
C LEU A 701 -14.27 25.42 20.62
N LYS A 702 -14.78 26.66 20.58
CA LYS A 702 -14.95 27.43 19.35
C LYS A 702 -13.65 27.55 18.53
N PRO A 703 -12.48 27.90 19.10
CA PRO A 703 -11.23 27.97 18.34
C PRO A 703 -10.81 26.60 17.78
N LEU A 704 -10.95 25.52 18.56
CA LEU A 704 -10.63 24.17 18.12
C LEU A 704 -11.51 23.75 16.93
N LEU A 705 -12.83 23.94 17.01
CA LEU A 705 -13.76 23.59 15.93
C LEU A 705 -13.41 24.35 14.63
N ILE A 706 -13.25 25.68 14.72
CA ILE A 706 -13.00 26.53 13.54
C ILE A 706 -11.63 26.23 12.93
N LYS A 707 -10.57 26.27 13.74
CA LYS A 707 -9.19 26.11 13.24
C LYS A 707 -8.91 24.66 12.85
N GLY A 708 -9.40 23.69 13.62
CA GLY A 708 -9.26 22.26 13.31
C GLY A 708 -9.98 21.90 12.02
N ARG A 709 -11.21 22.38 11.81
CA ARG A 709 -11.93 22.15 10.55
C ARG A 709 -11.20 22.71 9.34
N LYS A 710 -10.60 23.90 9.45
CA LYS A 710 -9.74 24.47 8.39
C LYS A 710 -8.51 23.60 8.08
N LYS A 711 -8.07 22.80 9.03
CA LYS A 711 -6.97 21.81 8.88
C LYS A 711 -7.48 20.40 8.52
N GLY A 712 -8.77 20.27 8.16
CA GLY A 712 -9.37 19.00 7.75
C GLY A 712 -9.83 18.11 8.89
N CYS A 713 -9.97 18.61 10.13
CA CYS A 713 -10.48 17.80 11.23
C CYS A 713 -12.00 17.61 11.18
N LYS A 714 -12.45 16.43 11.63
CA LYS A 714 -13.85 16.10 11.90
C LYS A 714 -14.07 15.96 13.40
N PHE A 715 -15.24 16.40 13.85
CA PHE A 715 -15.61 16.45 15.26
C PHE A 715 -16.87 15.64 15.51
N PHE A 716 -16.73 14.47 16.11
CA PHE A 716 -17.85 13.59 16.45
C PHE A 716 -18.21 13.78 17.92
N CYS A 717 -19.47 14.04 18.23
CA CYS A 717 -19.90 14.42 19.57
C CYS A 717 -20.72 13.31 20.23
N THR A 718 -20.31 12.88 21.42
CA THR A 718 -21.03 11.94 22.29
C THR A 718 -21.36 12.60 23.63
N SER A 719 -22.11 11.94 24.50
CA SER A 719 -22.47 12.45 25.82
C SER A 719 -21.65 11.79 26.92
N GLN A 720 -21.29 12.57 27.95
CA GLN A 720 -20.71 12.04 29.19
C GLN A 720 -21.72 11.29 30.07
N GLN A 721 -23.01 11.34 29.74
CA GLN A 721 -24.10 10.72 30.50
C GLN A 721 -25.05 9.92 29.60
N GLN A 722 -25.88 9.08 30.21
CA GLN A 722 -26.95 8.36 29.52
C GLN A 722 -28.04 9.34 29.03
N SER A 723 -27.81 9.94 27.87
CA SER A 723 -28.77 10.83 27.19
C SER A 723 -28.60 10.77 25.68
N LEU A 724 -29.65 11.13 24.95
CA LEU A 724 -29.61 11.34 23.50
C LEU A 724 -29.01 12.72 23.22
N LEU A 725 -27.99 12.77 22.38
CA LEU A 725 -27.33 14.02 22.03
C LEU A 725 -28.14 14.75 20.95
N ASN A 726 -28.68 15.92 21.31
CA ASN A 726 -29.57 16.69 20.45
C ASN A 726 -29.08 18.14 20.28
N PHE A 727 -28.61 18.47 19.08
CA PHE A 727 -28.13 19.81 18.78
C PHE A 727 -29.23 20.85 18.53
N SER A 728 -30.51 20.45 18.51
CA SER A 728 -31.62 21.37 18.30
C SER A 728 -32.05 22.14 19.56
N ASP A 729 -31.80 21.63 20.76
CA ASP A 729 -32.39 22.18 22.00
C ASP A 729 -31.64 23.41 22.54
N TYR A 730 -30.31 23.41 22.50
CA TYR A 730 -29.48 24.46 23.10
C TYR A 730 -28.77 25.36 22.08
N SER A 731 -28.71 26.66 22.38
CA SER A 731 -28.05 27.64 21.50
C SER A 731 -26.56 27.36 21.27
N THR A 732 -25.87 26.82 22.27
CA THR A 732 -24.46 26.41 22.18
C THR A 732 -24.29 25.20 21.26
N SER A 733 -25.17 24.22 21.35
CA SER A 733 -25.13 23.00 20.53
C SER A 733 -25.43 23.30 19.06
N ARG A 734 -26.40 24.19 18.78
CA ARG A 734 -26.63 24.73 17.42
C ARG A 734 -25.40 25.44 16.86
N ARG A 735 -24.65 26.17 17.69
CA ARG A 735 -23.41 26.81 17.26
C ARG A 735 -22.33 25.78 16.93
N MET A 736 -22.16 24.74 17.75
CA MET A 736 -21.22 23.65 17.47
C MET A 736 -21.56 22.97 16.13
N TRP A 737 -22.85 22.70 15.89
CA TRP A 737 -23.31 22.13 14.64
C TRP A 737 -22.96 22.99 13.43
N ARG A 738 -23.20 24.31 13.51
CA ARG A 738 -22.82 25.27 12.45
C ARG A 738 -21.32 25.28 12.17
N GLU A 739 -20.49 25.08 13.18
CA GLU A 739 -19.04 24.98 13.02
C GLU A 739 -18.60 23.62 12.47
N GLY A 740 -19.50 22.66 12.27
CA GLY A 740 -19.24 21.35 11.64
C GLY A 740 -19.07 20.19 12.61
N ALA A 741 -19.51 20.33 13.86
CA ALA A 741 -19.59 19.20 14.78
C ALA A 741 -20.76 18.27 14.41
N VAL A 742 -20.52 16.97 14.45
CA VAL A 742 -21.48 15.92 14.08
C VAL A 742 -21.99 15.23 15.37
N PRO A 743 -23.29 15.28 15.68
CA PRO A 743 -23.84 14.60 16.85
C PRO A 743 -23.94 13.10 16.59
N MET A 744 -23.38 12.24 17.45
CA MET A 744 -23.48 10.78 17.29
C MET A 744 -24.76 10.18 17.91
N GLY A 745 -25.81 10.98 18.04
CA GLY A 745 -27.12 10.59 18.54
C GLY A 745 -27.06 9.91 19.92
N GLY A 746 -27.56 8.68 19.99
CA GLY A 746 -27.55 7.86 21.20
C GLY A 746 -26.27 7.08 21.46
N LEU A 747 -25.26 7.16 20.59
CA LEU A 747 -24.05 6.35 20.74
C LEU A 747 -23.21 6.78 21.95
N THR A 748 -22.76 5.79 22.72
CA THR A 748 -21.67 5.96 23.68
C THR A 748 -20.35 6.24 22.94
N THR A 749 -19.40 6.88 23.62
CA THR A 749 -18.06 7.16 23.09
C THR A 749 -17.37 5.91 22.56
N GLU A 750 -17.44 4.80 23.29
CA GLU A 750 -16.84 3.52 22.90
C GLU A 750 -17.47 2.95 21.62
N SER A 751 -18.79 3.03 21.50
CA SER A 751 -19.50 2.58 20.28
C SER A 751 -19.20 3.46 19.07
N ALA A 752 -19.04 4.77 19.27
CA ALA A 752 -18.68 5.71 18.22
C ALA A 752 -17.21 5.55 17.76
N ILE A 753 -16.29 5.26 18.68
CA ILE A 753 -14.90 4.93 18.36
C ILE A 753 -14.82 3.61 17.59
N ALA A 754 -15.54 2.59 18.06
CA ALA A 754 -15.61 1.31 17.35
C ALA A 754 -16.20 1.45 15.95
N LEU A 755 -17.18 2.35 15.77
CA LEU A 755 -17.73 2.70 14.46
C LEU A 755 -16.66 3.29 13.54
N TYR A 756 -15.81 4.18 14.06
CA TYR A 756 -14.71 4.78 13.32
C TYR A 756 -13.65 3.76 12.89
N PHE A 757 -13.29 2.83 13.77
CA PHE A 757 -12.38 1.75 13.40
C PHE A 757 -12.99 0.83 12.34
N ALA A 758 -14.28 0.48 12.45
CA ALA A 758 -14.98 -0.30 11.43
C ALA A 758 -15.06 0.46 10.09
N ALA A 759 -15.37 1.75 10.11
CA ALA A 759 -15.38 2.62 8.94
C ALA A 759 -14.00 2.69 8.28
N SER A 760 -12.93 2.77 9.07
CA SER A 760 -11.55 2.82 8.57
C SER A 760 -11.13 1.53 7.86
N ILE A 761 -11.69 0.38 8.25
CA ILE A 761 -11.42 -0.91 7.60
C ILE A 761 -12.12 -0.98 6.23
N VAL A 762 -13.31 -0.41 6.12
CA VAL A 762 -14.21 -0.63 4.98
C VAL A 762 -14.10 0.47 3.92
N ALA A 763 -13.81 1.70 4.33
CA ALA A 763 -13.77 2.84 3.43
C ALA A 763 -12.47 2.90 2.62
N ASP A 764 -12.58 3.16 1.32
CA ASP A 764 -11.44 3.32 0.41
C ASP A 764 -10.86 4.76 0.45
N SER A 765 -11.61 5.70 1.05
CA SER A 765 -11.21 7.11 1.16
C SER A 765 -11.66 7.76 2.47
N SER A 766 -11.04 8.89 2.82
CA SER A 766 -11.48 9.68 3.99
C SER A 766 -12.90 10.22 3.85
N ASP A 767 -13.35 10.54 2.64
CA ASP A 767 -14.69 11.07 2.39
C ASP A 767 -15.76 9.98 2.57
N GLU A 768 -15.44 8.75 2.19
CA GLU A 768 -16.29 7.60 2.43
C GLU A 768 -16.35 7.24 3.92
N LEU A 769 -15.20 7.27 4.62
CA LEU A 769 -15.16 7.09 6.07
C LEU A 769 -16.04 8.11 6.78
N ASP A 770 -15.92 9.39 6.41
CA ASP A 770 -16.73 10.48 6.94
C ASP A 770 -18.22 10.24 6.68
N SER A 771 -18.56 9.80 5.46
CA SER A 771 -19.93 9.47 5.07
C SER A 771 -20.49 8.30 5.89
N CYS A 772 -19.68 7.27 6.18
CA CYS A 772 -20.09 6.16 7.06
C CYS A 772 -20.37 6.65 8.49
N MET A 773 -19.51 7.52 9.03
CA MET A 773 -19.69 8.10 10.36
C MET A 773 -20.95 8.98 10.43
N GLU A 774 -21.18 9.82 9.42
CA GLU A 774 -22.33 10.71 9.33
C GLU A 774 -23.64 9.95 9.07
N ALA A 775 -23.64 8.89 8.25
CA ALA A 775 -24.84 8.09 7.97
C ALA A 775 -25.44 7.48 9.25
N TYR A 776 -24.59 7.06 10.19
CA TYR A 776 -25.06 6.51 11.47
C TYR A 776 -25.56 7.55 12.46
N SER A 777 -25.10 8.80 12.36
CA SER A 777 -25.66 9.90 13.16
C SER A 777 -27.17 10.10 12.92
N GLN A 778 -27.68 9.65 11.76
CA GLN A 778 -29.07 9.84 11.33
C GLN A 778 -29.98 8.66 11.65
N LEU A 779 -29.43 7.52 12.11
CA LEU A 779 -30.19 6.28 12.32
C LEU A 779 -30.85 6.16 13.72
N PHE A 780 -30.54 7.04 14.67
CA PHE A 780 -31.01 6.95 16.07
C PHE A 780 -31.49 8.28 16.66
#